data_AF-A0A6A1WJS3-F1
#
_entry.id   AF-A0A6A1WJS3-F1
#
_cell.length_a   1.000
_cell.length_b   1.000
_cell.length_c   1.000
_cell.angle_alpha   90.00
_cell.angle_beta   90.00
_cell.angle_gamma   90.00
#
_symmetry.space_group_name_H-M   'P 1'
#
loop_
_entity.id
_entity.type
_entity.pdbx_description
1 polymer ?
#
loop_
_entity_poly.entity_id
_entity_poly.type
_entity_poly.pdbx_seq_one_letter_code
_entity_poly.pdbx_strand_id
1 'polypeptide(L)'
;MWRTRTGDDSVSPHTNGETVNEATPNELESTISEPESPLPVQNKPPEQVTIEVTTTERETKPEPQQPTKAKKNPYMKRTASAGLRAGVLKTKTGNLKEFFSLGKKLGQGQFGTTFLCVEKATGQQYACKSIAKRKLISDDDVEDVRREIEIMHHLKGHPNVISIKGAYEDAVAVHVVMELCAGGELFDRIVKRGHYTERKAAELTRTIVGVVEACHSLGVTHRDLKPENFLFVNNEEDALLKTIDFGLSIFFKPVQNKPPEQVTIEVTTTERETKPEPQQPTKAKKNPYMKRTASAGLRAGVLKTKTGNLKEFFSLGKKLGQGQFGTTFLCVEKATGQQYACKSIAKRKLISDDDVEDVRREIEIMHHLKGHPNVISIKGAYEDAVAVHVVMELCAGGELFDRIVKRGHYTERKAAELTRTIVGVVEACHSLGVTHRDLKPENFLFVNNEEDALLKTIDFGLSIFFKPGQKFCDVVGSPYYVAPEVLRKYYGPEADVWSAGVILYILLSGVPPFWAESEQGIFEQVLHGDLDFSSDPWPAISESAKDLVRKMLVRDPRRRLTAYEVLCHPWVQVDGVAQDKPLDSAVLSRLKQFSAMNKLKKMALKVIAERLSEEEIAGLKEMFKMIDTDNSGQITFEELKAGMKRVGANLQESEIYELMQAADIDNSGTIDYGEFIAATLHLNKIEREDYLFAAFSYFDKDGSGQITLDELQKACEEFGIEDVHLEEMIQEIDQDNDGSIDYNEFVAMMQKGNPQKGNAAGVGKKGLEASFSIRFREALRL
;
A
#
# COMPACT_ATOMS: atom_id res chain seq x y z
N MET A 1 41.46 -5.87 33.94
CA MET A 1 42.86 -6.31 34.15
C MET A 1 43.58 -6.13 32.82
N TRP A 2 44.61 -5.29 32.64
CA TRP A 2 45.40 -4.45 33.56
C TRP A 2 45.45 -2.95 33.13
N ARG A 3 45.99 -2.11 34.02
CA ARG A 3 46.31 -0.66 34.00
C ARG A 3 46.70 -0.07 32.63
N THR A 4 46.33 1.15 32.18
CA THR A 4 46.19 2.53 32.77
C THR A 4 47.49 3.31 33.04
N ARG A 5 47.66 4.46 32.34
CA ARG A 5 48.30 5.77 32.72
C ARG A 5 48.19 6.69 31.47
N THR A 6 47.56 7.88 31.39
CA THR A 6 47.39 9.12 32.22
C THR A 6 48.45 10.21 31.95
N GLY A 7 48.00 11.47 31.81
CA GLY A 7 48.78 12.65 31.38
C GLY A 7 48.49 12.97 29.91
N ASP A 8 47.64 13.92 29.52
CA ASP A 8 46.96 15.00 30.27
C ASP A 8 47.87 16.16 30.72
N ASP A 9 48.06 17.14 29.83
CA ASP A 9 48.26 18.57 30.08
C ASP A 9 48.53 19.33 28.75
N SER A 10 48.37 20.65 28.65
CA SER A 10 47.14 21.47 28.68
C SER A 10 47.47 22.91 28.21
N VAL A 11 46.44 23.72 27.91
CA VAL A 11 46.49 25.20 27.72
C VAL A 11 47.13 25.78 26.43
N SER A 12 46.44 26.80 25.90
CA SER A 12 46.72 27.61 24.68
C SER A 12 47.38 28.97 25.08
N PRO A 13 47.18 30.15 24.42
CA PRO A 13 46.82 30.52 23.04
C PRO A 13 47.82 31.56 22.44
N HIS A 14 47.32 32.51 21.60
CA HIS A 14 47.95 33.73 21.03
C HIS A 14 48.74 33.60 19.71
N THR A 15 48.73 34.58 18.79
CA THR A 15 47.68 35.47 18.18
C THR A 15 48.35 36.20 16.98
N ASN A 16 47.59 36.99 16.20
CA ASN A 16 48.03 37.82 15.06
C ASN A 16 48.33 37.00 13.78
N GLY A 17 47.84 37.35 12.58
CA GLY A 17 46.87 38.38 12.20
C GLY A 17 47.49 39.64 11.61
N GLU A 18 47.55 39.72 10.28
CA GLU A 18 47.83 40.94 9.51
C GLU A 18 47.21 40.82 8.10
N THR A 19 46.78 41.93 7.53
CA THR A 19 46.25 42.08 6.16
C THR A 19 46.94 43.27 5.49
N VAL A 20 46.95 43.34 4.13
CA VAL A 20 46.81 44.60 3.35
C VAL A 20 46.84 44.36 1.82
N ASN A 21 45.80 44.87 1.17
CA ASN A 21 45.56 45.45 -0.17
C ASN A 21 46.33 45.05 -1.46
N GLU A 22 45.51 44.80 -2.49
CA GLU A 22 45.44 45.46 -3.82
C GLU A 22 46.70 45.86 -4.63
N ALA A 23 46.72 45.45 -5.90
CA ALA A 23 46.86 46.36 -7.06
C ALA A 23 46.46 45.67 -8.39
N THR A 24 45.79 46.39 -9.30
CA THR A 24 45.76 46.11 -10.75
C THR A 24 46.51 47.22 -11.50
N PRO A 25 46.86 47.01 -12.78
CA PRO A 25 46.23 47.86 -13.80
C PRO A 25 46.00 47.19 -15.18
N ASN A 26 45.38 47.97 -16.08
CA ASN A 26 45.09 47.71 -17.50
C ASN A 26 46.39 47.75 -18.36
N GLU A 27 46.45 47.71 -19.71
CA GLU A 27 45.45 47.91 -20.80
C GLU A 27 46.05 47.48 -22.16
N LEU A 28 45.22 47.24 -23.20
CA LEU A 28 45.42 47.74 -24.60
C LEU A 28 44.33 47.21 -25.57
N GLU A 29 44.03 48.00 -26.61
CA GLU A 29 42.84 47.87 -27.49
C GLU A 29 43.17 47.53 -28.97
N SER A 30 42.15 47.13 -29.75
CA SER A 30 42.07 47.42 -31.21
C SER A 30 40.65 47.23 -31.79
N THR A 31 40.21 48.10 -32.69
CA THR A 31 38.91 48.07 -33.42
C THR A 31 39.15 47.89 -34.95
N ILE A 32 38.21 47.83 -35.91
CA ILE A 32 36.76 48.13 -36.07
C ILE A 32 36.23 47.25 -37.28
N SER A 33 35.04 47.24 -37.90
CA SER A 33 33.78 48.04 -37.95
C SER A 33 32.62 47.26 -38.63
N GLU A 34 31.36 47.63 -38.37
CA GLU A 34 30.20 47.44 -39.29
C GLU A 34 30.13 48.59 -40.35
N PRO A 35 29.27 48.61 -41.42
CA PRO A 35 28.02 47.86 -41.67
C PRO A 35 27.77 47.39 -43.15
N GLU A 36 26.54 46.94 -43.46
CA GLU A 36 25.68 47.28 -44.65
C GLU A 36 24.85 46.13 -45.30
N SER A 37 23.72 46.50 -45.92
CA SER A 37 22.84 45.71 -46.83
C SER A 37 22.00 46.68 -47.69
N PRO A 38 21.53 46.35 -48.93
CA PRO A 38 20.20 45.72 -49.09
C PRO A 38 19.88 44.94 -50.44
N LEU A 39 18.68 44.33 -50.49
CA LEU A 39 17.62 44.06 -51.55
C LEU A 39 17.84 44.42 -53.07
N PRO A 40 16.98 44.04 -54.09
CA PRO A 40 15.58 43.49 -54.08
C PRO A 40 15.07 42.43 -55.15
N VAL A 41 14.06 41.61 -54.76
CA VAL A 41 12.72 41.27 -55.37
C VAL A 41 12.42 41.08 -56.90
N GLN A 42 11.56 40.08 -57.26
CA GLN A 42 10.50 39.94 -58.34
C GLN A 42 10.59 38.70 -59.31
N ASN A 43 9.56 38.18 -60.05
CA ASN A 43 8.12 37.83 -59.78
C ASN A 43 7.43 37.05 -60.98
N LYS A 44 6.42 36.14 -60.74
CA LYS A 44 5.39 35.53 -61.67
C LYS A 44 5.82 34.62 -62.89
N PRO A 45 4.92 33.91 -63.64
CA PRO A 45 3.61 33.19 -63.41
C PRO A 45 3.66 31.69 -63.95
N PRO A 46 2.80 31.07 -64.83
CA PRO A 46 1.31 30.91 -65.01
C PRO A 46 0.76 29.43 -65.23
N GLU A 47 -0.60 29.24 -65.29
CA GLU A 47 -1.45 28.29 -66.12
C GLU A 47 -1.26 26.73 -66.17
N GLN A 48 -2.14 25.81 -66.66
CA GLN A 48 -3.62 25.50 -66.72
C GLN A 48 -3.82 24.12 -67.50
N VAL A 49 -4.93 23.33 -67.60
CA VAL A 49 -6.20 23.02 -66.84
C VAL A 49 -6.97 21.79 -67.50
N THR A 50 -8.03 21.21 -66.86
CA THR A 50 -9.08 20.22 -67.34
C THR A 50 -8.72 18.75 -67.73
N ILE A 51 -9.61 17.71 -67.78
CA ILE A 51 -10.82 17.15 -67.05
C ILE A 51 -11.09 15.68 -67.60
N GLU A 52 -12.06 14.75 -67.37
CA GLU A 52 -13.50 14.68 -66.96
C GLU A 52 -13.94 13.36 -66.19
N VAL A 53 -14.98 12.59 -66.64
CA VAL A 53 -15.82 11.58 -65.86
C VAL A 53 -15.92 10.19 -66.65
N THR A 54 -16.70 9.09 -66.45
CA THR A 54 -18.15 8.76 -66.17
C THR A 54 -18.49 7.25 -65.87
N THR A 55 -19.36 6.96 -64.87
CA THR A 55 -20.54 6.01 -64.75
C THR A 55 -20.61 4.56 -65.40
N THR A 56 -21.35 3.50 -64.96
CA THR A 56 -22.31 3.18 -63.84
C THR A 56 -22.75 1.68 -63.72
N GLU A 57 -23.26 1.28 -62.53
CA GLU A 57 -24.39 0.32 -62.19
C GLU A 57 -24.37 -1.25 -62.27
N ARG A 58 -24.95 -1.87 -61.19
CA ARG A 58 -25.86 -3.07 -61.06
C ARG A 58 -25.43 -4.52 -61.50
N GLU A 59 -25.98 -5.65 -60.99
CA GLU A 59 -26.74 -6.04 -59.76
C GLU A 59 -26.92 -7.62 -59.71
N THR A 60 -27.46 -8.18 -58.61
CA THR A 60 -28.05 -9.55 -58.43
C THR A 60 -27.16 -10.82 -58.22
N LYS A 61 -27.80 -11.92 -57.76
CA LYS A 61 -27.27 -13.24 -57.36
C LYS A 61 -28.41 -14.29 -57.27
N PRO A 62 -28.19 -15.59 -57.59
CA PRO A 62 -28.91 -16.66 -56.85
C PRO A 62 -28.14 -17.98 -56.60
N GLU A 63 -28.83 -18.93 -55.93
CA GLU A 63 -28.45 -20.30 -55.48
C GLU A 63 -28.75 -21.41 -56.53
N PRO A 64 -28.91 -22.74 -56.20
CA PRO A 64 -28.21 -23.69 -55.30
C PRO A 64 -27.83 -25.04 -55.97
N GLN A 65 -27.11 -25.95 -55.26
CA GLN A 65 -27.49 -27.40 -55.16
C GLN A 65 -26.64 -28.27 -54.19
N GLN A 66 -27.20 -29.42 -53.78
CA GLN A 66 -26.56 -30.57 -53.11
C GLN A 66 -26.94 -31.87 -53.90
N PRO A 67 -26.70 -33.14 -53.45
CA PRO A 67 -25.77 -33.69 -52.44
C PRO A 67 -24.96 -34.93 -52.94
N THR A 68 -24.00 -35.46 -52.17
CA THR A 68 -23.86 -36.95 -52.04
C THR A 68 -23.08 -37.46 -50.81
N LYS A 69 -23.53 -38.66 -50.40
CA LYS A 69 -23.14 -39.59 -49.32
C LYS A 69 -21.73 -40.21 -49.51
N ALA A 70 -21.06 -40.87 -48.55
CA ALA A 70 -21.14 -40.91 -47.06
C ALA A 70 -20.09 -41.90 -46.46
N LYS A 71 -19.93 -41.85 -45.11
CA LYS A 71 -19.52 -42.93 -44.14
C LYS A 71 -18.13 -42.90 -43.47
N LYS A 72 -18.18 -43.17 -42.15
CA LYS A 72 -17.16 -43.70 -41.20
C LYS A 72 -16.05 -42.77 -40.63
N ASN A 73 -16.32 -42.31 -39.40
CA ASN A 73 -15.36 -42.16 -38.30
C ASN A 73 -15.06 -43.55 -37.64
N PRO A 74 -14.15 -43.73 -36.66
CA PRO A 74 -13.58 -42.74 -35.73
C PRO A 74 -12.03 -42.80 -35.47
N TYR A 75 -11.61 -42.03 -34.46
CA TYR A 75 -10.29 -41.93 -33.78
C TYR A 75 -9.21 -40.97 -34.32
N MET A 76 -9.17 -39.81 -33.64
CA MET A 76 -8.00 -39.01 -33.23
C MET A 76 -6.75 -38.98 -34.13
N LYS A 77 -6.54 -37.84 -34.80
CA LYS A 77 -5.18 -37.30 -35.05
C LYS A 77 -4.93 -36.11 -34.14
N ARG A 78 -3.71 -36.01 -33.58
CA ARG A 78 -3.15 -34.79 -32.97
C ARG A 78 -2.59 -33.89 -34.07
N THR A 79 -3.09 -32.66 -34.15
CA THR A 79 -2.49 -31.48 -34.81
C THR A 79 -3.28 -30.25 -34.34
N ALA A 80 -2.73 -29.05 -34.14
CA ALA A 80 -1.36 -28.64 -33.82
C ALA A 80 -1.48 -27.20 -33.24
N SER A 81 -0.64 -26.81 -32.28
CA SER A 81 -0.79 -25.53 -31.57
C SER A 81 -0.25 -24.32 -32.35
N ALA A 82 -1.07 -23.28 -32.48
CA ALA A 82 -0.69 -21.93 -32.92
C ALA A 82 -1.71 -20.90 -32.36
N GLY A 83 -1.36 -19.66 -31.99
CA GLY A 83 -0.01 -19.11 -31.73
C GLY A 83 0.54 -19.52 -30.36
N LEU A 84 1.79 -19.24 -29.96
CA LEU A 84 2.65 -18.07 -30.21
C LEU A 84 2.08 -16.75 -29.67
N ARG A 85 2.33 -16.47 -28.38
CA ARG A 85 2.61 -15.10 -27.92
C ARG A 85 3.88 -14.59 -28.63
N ALA A 86 4.04 -13.26 -28.71
CA ALA A 86 5.24 -12.65 -29.27
C ALA A 86 6.51 -13.00 -28.48
N GLY A 87 7.68 -12.76 -29.08
CA GLY A 87 8.97 -12.93 -28.40
C GLY A 87 9.14 -11.91 -27.26
N VAL A 88 9.79 -12.33 -26.18
CA VAL A 88 10.22 -11.40 -25.12
C VAL A 88 11.26 -10.45 -25.71
N LEU A 89 12.18 -10.94 -26.53
CA LEU A 89 13.06 -10.11 -27.33
C LEU A 89 12.29 -9.65 -28.58
N LYS A 90 12.30 -8.33 -28.83
CA LYS A 90 11.61 -7.69 -29.97
C LYS A 90 12.20 -8.10 -31.34
N THR A 91 13.32 -8.83 -31.36
CA THR A 91 13.97 -9.41 -32.53
C THR A 91 14.14 -10.93 -32.38
N LYS A 92 14.09 -11.67 -33.50
CA LYS A 92 14.38 -13.12 -33.50
C LYS A 92 15.87 -13.35 -33.22
N THR A 93 16.17 -14.10 -32.18
CA THR A 93 17.53 -14.50 -31.79
C THR A 93 17.76 -16.00 -32.07
N GLY A 94 19.03 -16.40 -32.21
CA GLY A 94 19.42 -17.81 -32.33
C GLY A 94 19.34 -18.54 -30.99
N ASN A 95 19.41 -19.88 -31.00
CA ASN A 95 19.34 -20.63 -29.76
C ASN A 95 20.65 -20.52 -28.98
N LEU A 96 20.61 -20.19 -27.68
CA LEU A 96 21.81 -20.10 -26.83
C LEU A 96 22.70 -21.36 -26.96
N LYS A 97 22.09 -22.55 -27.05
CA LYS A 97 22.79 -23.85 -27.12
C LYS A 97 23.47 -24.11 -28.47
N GLU A 98 23.28 -23.27 -29.48
CA GLU A 98 24.05 -23.32 -30.73
C GLU A 98 25.45 -22.76 -30.48
N PHE A 99 25.54 -21.57 -29.86
CA PHE A 99 26.77 -20.80 -29.67
C PHE A 99 27.52 -21.12 -28.37
N PHE A 100 26.81 -21.45 -27.29
CA PHE A 100 27.37 -21.66 -25.95
C PHE A 100 27.07 -23.06 -25.40
N SER A 101 27.90 -23.50 -24.44
CA SER A 101 27.59 -24.59 -23.52
C SER A 101 27.37 -24.02 -22.11
N LEU A 102 26.30 -24.45 -21.44
CA LEU A 102 26.01 -24.09 -20.05
C LEU A 102 26.73 -25.05 -19.10
N GLY A 103 27.41 -24.50 -18.09
CA GLY A 103 28.15 -25.20 -17.06
C GLY A 103 27.54 -25.02 -15.66
N LYS A 104 28.40 -24.90 -14.63
CA LYS A 104 27.97 -24.77 -13.24
C LYS A 104 27.11 -23.53 -13.00
N LYS A 105 26.15 -23.63 -12.08
CA LYS A 105 25.47 -22.46 -11.48
C LYS A 105 26.52 -21.59 -10.75
N LEU A 106 26.40 -20.28 -10.93
CA LEU A 106 27.21 -19.25 -10.26
C LEU A 106 26.40 -18.52 -9.19
N GLY A 107 25.11 -18.28 -9.44
CA GLY A 107 24.22 -17.59 -8.49
C GLY A 107 22.74 -17.73 -8.86
N GLN A 108 21.86 -17.15 -8.04
CA GLN A 108 20.42 -17.07 -8.31
C GLN A 108 19.87 -15.79 -7.70
N GLY A 109 19.28 -14.94 -8.54
CA GLY A 109 18.51 -13.78 -8.11
C GLY A 109 17.01 -14.06 -8.10
N GLN A 110 16.24 -13.04 -7.77
CA GLN A 110 14.77 -13.05 -7.73
C GLN A 110 14.15 -13.55 -9.05
N PHE A 111 14.60 -12.99 -10.18
CA PHE A 111 14.01 -13.26 -11.50
C PHE A 111 14.68 -14.42 -12.26
N GLY A 112 15.99 -14.66 -12.06
CA GLY A 112 16.76 -15.62 -12.88
C GLY A 112 17.86 -16.38 -12.14
N THR A 113 18.43 -17.40 -12.81
CA THR A 113 19.60 -18.16 -12.34
C THR A 113 20.79 -17.89 -13.23
N THR A 114 21.93 -17.54 -12.62
CA THR A 114 23.16 -17.23 -13.36
C THR A 114 24.04 -18.48 -13.44
N PHE A 115 24.45 -18.84 -14.66
CA PHE A 115 25.33 -19.97 -14.95
C PHE A 115 26.65 -19.49 -15.55
N LEU A 116 27.70 -20.27 -15.36
CA LEU A 116 28.89 -20.21 -16.20
C LEU A 116 28.51 -20.73 -17.59
N CYS A 117 28.92 -20.05 -18.66
CA CYS A 117 28.84 -20.58 -20.00
C CYS A 117 30.15 -20.42 -20.77
N VAL A 118 30.37 -21.29 -21.75
CA VAL A 118 31.57 -21.30 -22.60
C VAL A 118 31.15 -21.17 -24.05
N GLU A 119 31.73 -20.21 -24.77
CA GLU A 119 31.51 -20.04 -26.20
C GLU A 119 32.24 -21.14 -26.99
N LYS A 120 31.50 -21.89 -27.81
CA LYS A 120 32.07 -23.06 -28.52
C LYS A 120 33.11 -22.71 -29.57
N ALA A 121 33.03 -21.51 -30.16
CA ALA A 121 33.92 -21.07 -31.23
C ALA A 121 35.30 -20.62 -30.73
N THR A 122 35.41 -20.22 -29.45
CA THR A 122 36.60 -19.56 -28.88
C THR A 122 37.12 -20.25 -27.62
N GLY A 123 36.29 -21.04 -26.92
CA GLY A 123 36.58 -21.54 -25.58
C GLY A 123 36.44 -20.48 -24.47
N GLN A 124 36.04 -19.25 -24.81
CA GLN A 124 35.99 -18.14 -23.85
C GLN A 124 34.82 -18.29 -22.87
N GLN A 125 35.08 -17.97 -21.60
CA GLN A 125 34.10 -18.07 -20.52
C GLN A 125 33.32 -16.77 -20.31
N TYR A 126 32.03 -16.91 -19.99
CA TYR A 126 31.05 -15.85 -19.79
C TYR A 126 30.06 -16.22 -18.68
N ALA A 127 29.34 -15.23 -18.14
CA ALA A 127 28.19 -15.44 -17.26
C ALA A 127 26.89 -15.40 -18.07
N CYS A 128 25.89 -16.20 -17.69
CA CYS A 128 24.60 -16.30 -18.37
C CYS A 128 23.44 -16.23 -17.38
N LYS A 129 22.77 -15.07 -17.26
CA LYS A 129 21.56 -14.86 -16.45
C LYS A 129 20.35 -15.44 -17.22
N SER A 130 19.82 -16.57 -16.75
CA SER A 130 18.69 -17.27 -17.38
C SER A 130 17.40 -16.97 -16.63
N ILE A 131 16.46 -16.32 -17.32
CA ILE A 131 15.17 -15.85 -16.81
C ILE A 131 14.07 -16.70 -17.45
N ALA A 132 13.33 -17.45 -16.64
CA ALA A 132 12.33 -18.38 -17.16
C ALA A 132 11.05 -17.64 -17.55
N LYS A 133 10.53 -17.84 -18.76
CA LYS A 133 9.33 -17.15 -19.28
C LYS A 133 8.09 -17.32 -18.41
N ARG A 134 7.97 -18.44 -17.69
CA ARG A 134 6.90 -18.68 -16.70
C ARG A 134 6.97 -17.80 -15.43
N LYS A 135 8.00 -16.96 -15.31
CA LYS A 135 8.15 -15.91 -14.28
C LYS A 135 7.85 -14.51 -14.84
N LEU A 136 7.58 -14.39 -16.14
CA LEU A 136 7.17 -13.14 -16.77
C LEU A 136 5.67 -13.29 -17.02
N ILE A 137 4.89 -12.80 -16.06
CA ILE A 137 3.46 -13.04 -15.93
C ILE A 137 2.70 -11.87 -16.56
N SER A 138 3.11 -10.64 -16.26
CA SER A 138 2.61 -9.40 -16.88
C SER A 138 3.44 -9.00 -18.10
N ASP A 139 2.94 -8.03 -18.89
CA ASP A 139 3.76 -7.37 -19.93
C ASP A 139 4.78 -6.38 -19.32
N ASP A 140 4.60 -5.93 -18.08
CA ASP A 140 5.60 -5.14 -17.34
C ASP A 140 6.81 -5.99 -16.95
N ASP A 141 6.63 -7.24 -16.50
CA ASP A 141 7.76 -8.18 -16.30
C ASP A 141 8.60 -8.34 -17.59
N VAL A 142 7.92 -8.35 -18.74
CA VAL A 142 8.51 -8.47 -20.07
C VAL A 142 9.25 -7.19 -20.46
N GLU A 143 8.71 -6.00 -20.17
CA GLU A 143 9.34 -4.73 -20.48
C GLU A 143 10.45 -4.35 -19.48
N ASP A 144 10.39 -4.79 -18.21
CA ASP A 144 11.49 -4.69 -17.24
C ASP A 144 12.70 -5.51 -17.70
N VAL A 145 12.51 -6.76 -18.14
CA VAL A 145 13.59 -7.58 -18.72
C VAL A 145 14.16 -6.94 -20.00
N ARG A 146 13.32 -6.33 -20.83
CA ARG A 146 13.79 -5.57 -22.01
C ARG A 146 14.60 -4.34 -21.60
N ARG A 147 14.15 -3.60 -20.57
CA ARG A 147 14.81 -2.39 -20.05
C ARG A 147 16.15 -2.71 -19.41
N GLU A 148 16.27 -3.81 -18.66
CA GLU A 148 17.57 -4.29 -18.16
C GLU A 148 18.54 -4.53 -19.34
N ILE A 149 18.10 -5.29 -20.35
CA ILE A 149 18.92 -5.60 -21.52
C ILE A 149 19.29 -4.34 -22.33
N GLU A 150 18.37 -3.38 -22.46
CA GLU A 150 18.59 -2.13 -23.17
C GLU A 150 19.58 -1.22 -22.43
N ILE A 151 19.41 -1.04 -21.11
CA ILE A 151 20.34 -0.29 -20.26
C ILE A 151 21.73 -0.93 -20.29
N MET A 152 21.83 -2.26 -20.23
CA MET A 152 23.12 -2.96 -20.36
C MET A 152 23.79 -2.78 -21.73
N HIS A 153 23.02 -2.59 -22.81
CA HIS A 153 23.58 -2.22 -24.12
C HIS A 153 23.95 -0.73 -24.18
N HIS A 154 23.19 0.13 -23.51
CA HIS A 154 23.40 1.58 -23.51
C HIS A 154 24.63 2.00 -22.70
N LEU A 155 24.90 1.33 -21.57
CA LEU A 155 26.10 1.54 -20.73
C LEU A 155 27.34 0.74 -21.22
N LYS A 156 27.23 0.04 -22.37
CA LYS A 156 28.26 -0.87 -22.86
C LYS A 156 29.53 -0.13 -23.30
N GLY A 157 30.62 -0.41 -22.61
CA GLY A 157 31.94 0.16 -22.87
C GLY A 157 32.54 0.88 -21.66
N HIS A 158 31.73 1.22 -20.65
CA HIS A 158 32.25 1.77 -19.39
C HIS A 158 33.06 0.70 -18.64
N PRO A 159 34.32 0.97 -18.22
CA PRO A 159 35.22 -0.05 -17.67
C PRO A 159 34.68 -0.70 -16.38
N ASN A 160 33.91 0.04 -15.59
CA ASN A 160 33.35 -0.41 -14.31
C ASN A 160 31.88 -0.87 -14.40
N VAL A 161 31.35 -1.08 -15.61
CA VAL A 161 30.06 -1.76 -15.85
C VAL A 161 30.32 -3.14 -16.47
N ILE A 162 29.46 -4.11 -16.17
CA ILE A 162 29.50 -5.44 -16.79
C ILE A 162 29.16 -5.36 -18.30
N SER A 163 30.02 -5.89 -19.17
CA SER A 163 29.74 -5.87 -20.61
C SER A 163 28.76 -6.97 -21.03
N ILE A 164 27.61 -6.60 -21.58
CA ILE A 164 26.69 -7.53 -22.25
C ILE A 164 27.29 -8.03 -23.58
N LYS A 165 27.31 -9.35 -23.79
CA LYS A 165 27.71 -9.98 -25.07
C LYS A 165 26.51 -10.14 -26.00
N GLY A 166 25.35 -10.50 -25.47
CA GLY A 166 24.10 -10.58 -26.21
C GLY A 166 22.97 -11.21 -25.39
N ALA A 167 21.73 -11.07 -25.87
CA ALA A 167 20.56 -11.75 -25.32
C ALA A 167 20.04 -12.79 -26.33
N TYR A 168 19.53 -13.92 -25.81
CA TYR A 168 19.05 -15.06 -26.59
C TYR A 168 17.73 -15.56 -26.01
N GLU A 169 16.84 -16.07 -26.85
CA GLU A 169 15.51 -16.54 -26.44
C GLU A 169 15.25 -17.96 -26.93
N ASP A 170 14.72 -18.82 -26.05
CA ASP A 170 14.23 -20.15 -26.42
C ASP A 170 12.74 -20.33 -26.04
N ALA A 171 12.21 -21.54 -26.17
CA ALA A 171 10.80 -21.81 -25.91
C ALA A 171 10.38 -21.61 -24.43
N VAL A 172 11.32 -21.59 -23.47
CA VAL A 172 11.04 -21.58 -22.02
C VAL A 172 11.77 -20.48 -21.24
N ALA A 173 12.80 -19.85 -21.80
CA ALA A 173 13.61 -18.83 -21.12
C ALA A 173 14.18 -17.75 -22.05
N VAL A 174 14.55 -16.63 -21.44
CA VAL A 174 15.44 -15.60 -21.99
C VAL A 174 16.79 -15.72 -21.29
N HIS A 175 17.88 -15.55 -22.03
CA HIS A 175 19.24 -15.76 -21.55
C HIS A 175 20.10 -14.55 -21.89
N VAL A 176 20.58 -13.83 -20.87
CA VAL A 176 21.46 -12.67 -21.02
C VAL A 176 22.90 -13.13 -20.79
N VAL A 177 23.73 -13.06 -21.83
CA VAL A 177 25.15 -13.46 -21.79
C VAL A 177 26.03 -12.24 -21.58
N MET A 178 26.91 -12.32 -20.59
CA MET A 178 27.64 -11.21 -19.99
C MET A 178 29.09 -11.59 -19.70
N GLU A 179 29.95 -10.59 -19.53
CA GLU A 179 31.30 -10.73 -19.00
C GLU A 179 31.33 -11.50 -17.66
N LEU A 180 32.32 -12.37 -17.47
CA LEU A 180 32.46 -13.16 -16.24
C LEU A 180 33.36 -12.45 -15.22
N CYS A 181 32.77 -11.95 -14.13
CA CYS A 181 33.53 -11.44 -12.99
C CYS A 181 33.79 -12.58 -11.98
N ALA A 182 35.05 -13.00 -11.85
CA ALA A 182 35.48 -14.18 -11.08
C ALA A 182 36.26 -13.86 -9.80
N GLY A 183 36.38 -12.58 -9.43
CA GLY A 183 37.15 -12.09 -8.29
C GLY A 183 36.40 -11.98 -6.96
N GLY A 184 35.12 -12.36 -6.92
CA GLY A 184 34.25 -12.29 -5.75
C GLY A 184 33.66 -10.89 -5.48
N GLU A 185 32.83 -10.81 -4.44
CA GLU A 185 32.12 -9.60 -4.01
C GLU A 185 33.05 -8.57 -3.34
N LEU A 186 32.63 -7.30 -3.39
CA LEU A 186 33.39 -6.17 -2.84
C LEU A 186 33.76 -6.38 -1.36
N PHE A 187 32.79 -6.73 -0.52
CA PHE A 187 32.97 -6.79 0.94
C PHE A 187 33.72 -8.04 1.39
N ASP A 188 33.47 -9.20 0.78
CA ASP A 188 34.26 -10.44 0.99
C ASP A 188 35.76 -10.17 0.81
N ARG A 189 36.13 -9.38 -0.20
CA ARG A 189 37.52 -9.07 -0.49
C ARG A 189 38.14 -8.06 0.47
N ILE A 190 37.35 -7.14 1.02
CA ILE A 190 37.77 -6.24 2.10
C ILE A 190 38.01 -7.03 3.38
N VAL A 191 37.07 -7.90 3.77
CA VAL A 191 37.18 -8.79 4.94
C VAL A 191 38.40 -9.71 4.81
N LYS A 192 38.59 -10.35 3.65
CA LYS A 192 39.72 -11.26 3.39
C LYS A 192 41.09 -10.56 3.43
N ARG A 193 41.16 -9.25 3.20
CA ARG A 193 42.41 -8.47 3.35
C ARG A 193 42.77 -8.17 4.81
N GLY A 194 41.80 -8.18 5.73
CA GLY A 194 41.99 -7.88 7.16
C GLY A 194 42.38 -6.43 7.49
N HIS A 195 42.92 -5.68 6.54
CA HIS A 195 43.22 -4.25 6.65
C HIS A 195 42.79 -3.50 5.38
N TYR A 196 42.29 -2.28 5.58
CA TYR A 196 41.74 -1.44 4.52
C TYR A 196 42.05 0.03 4.84
N THR A 197 42.70 0.74 3.92
CA THR A 197 43.15 2.13 4.15
C THR A 197 42.15 3.12 3.57
N GLU A 198 42.04 4.31 4.16
CA GLU A 198 41.20 5.41 3.64
C GLU A 198 41.50 5.73 2.16
N ARG A 199 42.76 5.59 1.74
CA ARG A 199 43.15 5.73 0.33
C ARG A 199 42.51 4.66 -0.56
N LYS A 200 42.61 3.37 -0.20
CA LYS A 200 41.94 2.29 -0.95
C LYS A 200 40.41 2.41 -0.88
N ALA A 201 39.87 2.97 0.20
CA ALA A 201 38.45 3.33 0.30
C ALA A 201 38.05 4.42 -0.70
N ALA A 202 38.76 5.56 -0.72
CA ALA A 202 38.50 6.67 -1.64
C ALA A 202 38.68 6.26 -3.11
N GLU A 203 39.64 5.38 -3.41
CA GLU A 203 39.84 4.80 -4.75
C GLU A 203 38.61 3.97 -5.18
N LEU A 204 38.07 3.09 -4.31
CA LEU A 204 36.87 2.30 -4.60
C LEU A 204 35.58 3.13 -4.61
N THR A 205 35.44 4.13 -3.73
CA THR A 205 34.33 5.10 -3.76
C THR A 205 34.34 5.90 -5.06
N ARG A 206 35.52 6.32 -5.57
CA ARG A 206 35.63 6.98 -6.87
C ARG A 206 35.14 6.08 -8.01
N THR A 207 35.47 4.78 -7.99
CA THR A 207 34.95 3.80 -8.96
C THR A 207 33.43 3.68 -8.90
N ILE A 208 32.85 3.59 -7.69
CA ILE A 208 31.38 3.51 -7.50
C ILE A 208 30.69 4.78 -8.01
N VAL A 209 31.19 5.96 -7.64
CA VAL A 209 30.63 7.26 -8.10
C VAL A 209 30.82 7.45 -9.62
N GLY A 210 31.92 6.96 -10.20
CA GLY A 210 32.12 6.98 -11.66
C GLY A 210 31.09 6.14 -12.42
N VAL A 211 30.60 5.02 -11.85
CA VAL A 211 29.46 4.29 -12.43
C VAL A 211 28.18 5.11 -12.32
N VAL A 212 27.93 5.81 -11.20
CA VAL A 212 26.77 6.71 -11.04
C VAL A 212 26.81 7.85 -12.07
N GLU A 213 27.98 8.46 -12.29
CA GLU A 213 28.21 9.48 -13.32
C GLU A 213 27.97 8.94 -14.73
N ALA A 214 28.49 7.75 -15.04
CA ALA A 214 28.28 7.10 -16.35
C ALA A 214 26.80 6.79 -16.60
N CYS A 215 26.07 6.32 -15.57
CA CYS A 215 24.62 6.13 -15.64
C CYS A 215 23.90 7.47 -15.87
N HIS A 216 24.15 8.50 -15.04
CA HIS A 216 23.44 9.78 -15.12
C HIS A 216 23.72 10.56 -16.41
N SER A 217 24.97 10.54 -16.91
CA SER A 217 25.34 11.20 -18.17
C SER A 217 24.69 10.55 -19.40
N LEU A 218 24.33 9.27 -19.29
CA LEU A 218 23.58 8.50 -20.29
C LEU A 218 22.07 8.39 -19.96
N GLY A 219 21.55 9.21 -19.05
CA GLY A 219 20.12 9.26 -18.73
C GLY A 219 19.59 7.99 -18.07
N VAL A 220 20.40 7.26 -17.31
CA VAL A 220 20.02 6.04 -16.55
C VAL A 220 20.12 6.29 -15.05
N THR A 221 19.09 5.90 -14.29
CA THR A 221 19.10 5.86 -12.82
C THR A 221 19.09 4.40 -12.37
N HIS A 222 20.12 3.98 -11.62
CA HIS A 222 20.34 2.57 -11.27
C HIS A 222 19.36 2.02 -10.20
N ARG A 223 18.93 2.86 -9.25
CA ARG A 223 18.01 2.57 -8.12
C ARG A 223 18.39 1.46 -7.11
N ASP A 224 19.26 0.51 -7.45
CA ASP A 224 19.72 -0.58 -6.55
C ASP A 224 21.26 -0.66 -6.46
N LEU A 225 21.87 0.30 -5.76
CA LEU A 225 23.31 0.37 -5.55
C LEU A 225 23.67 -0.14 -4.15
N LYS A 226 24.04 -1.42 -4.08
CA LYS A 226 24.42 -2.15 -2.86
C LYS A 226 25.71 -2.98 -3.08
N PRO A 227 26.48 -3.33 -2.03
CA PRO A 227 27.78 -4.01 -2.17
C PRO A 227 27.74 -5.33 -2.95
N GLU A 228 26.65 -6.09 -2.82
CA GLU A 228 26.38 -7.35 -3.54
C GLU A 228 26.41 -7.18 -5.07
N ASN A 229 26.01 -6.01 -5.57
CA ASN A 229 25.94 -5.71 -7.00
C ASN A 229 27.30 -5.30 -7.59
N PHE A 230 28.40 -5.40 -6.82
CA PHE A 230 29.77 -5.09 -7.25
C PHE A 230 30.70 -6.30 -7.13
N LEU A 231 31.14 -6.83 -8.28
CA LEU A 231 32.11 -7.93 -8.36
C LEU A 231 33.46 -7.47 -8.90
N PHE A 232 34.53 -8.10 -8.44
CA PHE A 232 35.85 -7.97 -9.06
C PHE A 232 35.97 -8.86 -10.31
N VAL A 233 36.63 -8.37 -11.36
CA VAL A 233 36.84 -9.13 -12.61
C VAL A 233 37.61 -10.44 -12.36
N ASN A 234 38.69 -10.39 -11.55
CA ASN A 234 39.53 -11.55 -11.26
C ASN A 234 40.16 -11.47 -9.85
N ASN A 235 41.06 -12.40 -9.52
CA ASN A 235 41.70 -12.52 -8.20
C ASN A 235 43.02 -11.73 -8.03
N GLU A 236 43.38 -10.84 -8.96
CA GLU A 236 44.61 -10.01 -8.92
C GLU A 236 44.41 -8.78 -8.01
N GLU A 237 45.45 -8.23 -7.38
CA GLU A 237 45.26 -7.24 -6.29
C GLU A 237 44.61 -5.93 -6.76
N ASP A 238 44.91 -5.55 -8.00
CA ASP A 238 44.48 -4.39 -8.77
C ASP A 238 43.26 -4.65 -9.67
N ALA A 239 42.60 -5.80 -9.51
CA ALA A 239 41.41 -6.18 -10.27
C ALA A 239 40.35 -5.07 -10.33
N LEU A 240 39.85 -4.78 -11.53
CA LEU A 240 38.74 -3.83 -11.71
C LEU A 240 37.49 -4.32 -10.99
N LEU A 241 36.82 -3.39 -10.29
CA LEU A 241 35.47 -3.56 -9.77
C LEU A 241 34.46 -3.24 -10.88
N LYS A 242 33.43 -4.07 -11.02
CA LYS A 242 32.31 -3.85 -11.96
C LYS A 242 30.96 -3.97 -11.26
N THR A 243 30.04 -3.09 -11.64
CA THR A 243 28.62 -3.19 -11.32
C THR A 243 27.95 -4.23 -12.23
N ILE A 244 27.19 -5.16 -11.64
CA ILE A 244 26.76 -6.40 -12.31
C ILE A 244 25.26 -6.62 -12.48
N ASP A 245 24.38 -5.92 -11.75
CA ASP A 245 22.93 -6.06 -11.88
C ASP A 245 22.28 -4.70 -12.13
N PHE A 246 21.45 -4.62 -13.16
CA PHE A 246 20.74 -3.42 -13.57
C PHE A 246 19.21 -3.64 -13.59
N GLY A 247 18.70 -4.75 -13.03
CA GLY A 247 17.29 -5.14 -13.14
C GLY A 247 16.27 -4.15 -12.59
N LEU A 248 16.67 -3.26 -11.66
CA LEU A 248 15.82 -2.18 -11.16
C LEU A 248 16.11 -0.80 -11.79
N SER A 249 16.99 -0.72 -12.79
CA SER A 249 17.38 0.55 -13.42
C SER A 249 16.29 1.09 -14.37
N ILE A 250 16.25 2.41 -14.54
CA ILE A 250 15.32 3.09 -15.46
C ILE A 250 16.01 4.18 -16.26
N PHE A 251 15.49 4.47 -17.45
CA PHE A 251 15.84 5.69 -18.18
C PHE A 251 15.10 6.90 -17.58
N PHE A 252 15.74 8.06 -17.59
CA PHE A 252 15.17 9.37 -17.26
C PHE A 252 15.58 10.41 -18.31
N LYS A 253 14.81 11.48 -18.45
CA LYS A 253 15.18 12.61 -19.32
C LYS A 253 16.06 13.58 -18.52
N PRO A 254 17.35 13.78 -18.85
CA PRO A 254 18.17 14.76 -18.18
C PRO A 254 17.65 16.18 -18.47
N VAL A 255 17.50 16.99 -17.42
CA VAL A 255 17.05 18.39 -17.53
C VAL A 255 18.19 19.22 -18.13
N GLN A 256 18.09 19.56 -19.41
CA GLN A 256 19.00 20.50 -20.04
C GLN A 256 18.66 21.93 -19.59
N ASN A 257 19.51 22.51 -18.75
CA ASN A 257 19.46 23.96 -18.47
C ASN A 257 19.77 24.74 -19.74
N LYS A 258 18.76 25.38 -20.33
CA LYS A 258 18.88 26.43 -21.35
C LYS A 258 18.10 27.68 -20.95
N PRO A 259 18.55 28.89 -21.32
CA PRO A 259 17.78 30.12 -21.10
C PRO A 259 16.48 30.16 -21.94
N PRO A 260 15.50 31.01 -21.56
CA PRO A 260 14.20 31.04 -22.20
C PRO A 260 14.11 32.01 -23.39
N GLU A 261 13.74 31.48 -24.57
CA GLU A 261 13.12 32.24 -25.67
C GLU A 261 11.89 31.46 -26.15
N GLN A 262 10.69 32.02 -25.93
CA GLN A 262 9.88 32.83 -26.88
C GLN A 262 9.04 31.98 -27.85
N VAL A 263 7.82 32.45 -28.13
CA VAL A 263 6.73 31.66 -28.73
C VAL A 263 6.26 32.29 -30.04
N THR A 264 6.18 31.47 -31.10
CA THR A 264 5.41 31.74 -32.33
C THR A 264 4.79 30.44 -32.86
N ILE A 265 3.79 30.54 -33.73
CA ILE A 265 2.81 29.48 -34.03
C ILE A 265 2.65 29.30 -35.55
N GLU A 266 2.70 28.05 -36.03
CA GLU A 266 2.05 27.50 -37.25
C GLU A 266 2.16 25.96 -37.13
N VAL A 267 1.15 25.07 -37.33
CA VAL A 267 -0.01 24.97 -38.24
C VAL A 267 0.43 24.63 -39.68
N THR A 268 0.36 23.36 -40.09
CA THR A 268 -0.78 22.81 -40.89
C THR A 268 -0.78 21.26 -40.88
N THR A 269 -1.83 20.60 -40.37
CA THR A 269 -2.97 19.92 -41.06
C THR A 269 -2.76 18.51 -41.62
N THR A 270 -3.75 17.64 -41.36
CA THR A 270 -3.88 16.24 -41.85
C THR A 270 -5.31 15.97 -42.34
N GLU A 271 -5.46 15.18 -43.41
CA GLU A 271 -6.72 14.55 -43.84
C GLU A 271 -6.45 13.04 -44.02
N ARG A 272 -7.22 12.07 -43.48
CA ARG A 272 -8.69 11.76 -43.46
C ARG A 272 -9.14 10.91 -44.67
N GLU A 273 -9.92 9.82 -44.56
CA GLU A 273 -10.31 9.01 -43.37
C GLU A 273 -9.85 7.52 -43.52
N THR A 274 -10.62 6.42 -43.61
CA THR A 274 -12.09 6.17 -43.63
C THR A 274 -12.38 4.71 -43.19
N LYS A 275 -13.50 4.45 -42.48
CA LYS A 275 -14.01 3.09 -42.19
C LYS A 275 -14.85 2.51 -43.35
N PRO A 276 -15.10 1.18 -43.36
CA PRO A 276 -16.47 0.73 -43.08
C PRO A 276 -16.57 -0.46 -42.10
N GLU A 277 -17.81 -0.94 -41.88
CA GLU A 277 -18.28 -1.71 -40.71
C GLU A 277 -18.45 -3.24 -40.90
N PRO A 278 -18.74 -4.02 -39.82
CA PRO A 278 -18.59 -5.49 -39.79
C PRO A 278 -19.89 -6.30 -39.98
N GLN A 279 -19.78 -7.64 -39.98
CA GLN A 279 -20.91 -8.57 -39.79
C GLN A 279 -20.59 -9.70 -38.78
N GLN A 280 -21.64 -10.38 -38.30
CA GLN A 280 -21.72 -11.01 -36.97
C GLN A 280 -21.66 -12.56 -36.92
N PRO A 281 -21.50 -13.18 -35.71
CA PRO A 281 -21.13 -14.59 -35.55
C PRO A 281 -22.29 -15.57 -35.24
N THR A 282 -22.00 -16.88 -35.20
CA THR A 282 -22.97 -17.95 -34.88
C THR A 282 -22.52 -18.93 -33.77
N LYS A 283 -22.75 -18.50 -32.52
CA LYS A 283 -23.22 -19.24 -31.32
C LYS A 283 -22.64 -20.64 -30.97
N ALA A 284 -22.13 -20.74 -29.74
CA ALA A 284 -21.64 -21.96 -29.08
C ALA A 284 -22.75 -22.92 -28.55
N LYS A 285 -22.32 -24.04 -27.94
CA LYS A 285 -23.14 -24.96 -27.11
C LYS A 285 -22.45 -25.26 -25.76
N LYS A 286 -23.24 -25.71 -24.78
CA LYS A 286 -23.01 -25.52 -23.33
C LYS A 286 -22.08 -26.55 -22.63
N ASN A 287 -21.58 -26.14 -21.46
CA ASN A 287 -20.75 -26.86 -20.47
C ASN A 287 -21.40 -28.14 -19.90
N PRO A 288 -20.67 -28.95 -19.11
CA PRO A 288 -20.87 -28.85 -17.65
C PRO A 288 -19.64 -29.12 -16.73
N TYR A 289 -19.79 -28.71 -15.44
CA TYR A 289 -19.01 -29.02 -14.23
C TYR A 289 -17.60 -28.40 -14.02
N MET A 290 -17.52 -27.47 -13.06
CA MET A 290 -16.30 -27.06 -12.35
C MET A 290 -16.17 -27.78 -10.99
N LYS A 291 -14.95 -27.92 -10.47
CA LYS A 291 -14.67 -28.31 -9.07
C LYS A 291 -14.15 -27.10 -8.28
N ARG A 292 -14.62 -26.93 -7.04
CA ARG A 292 -14.02 -25.97 -6.08
C ARG A 292 -12.64 -26.45 -5.62
N THR A 293 -11.67 -25.54 -5.58
CA THR A 293 -10.40 -25.68 -4.84
C THR A 293 -10.60 -25.36 -3.35
N ALA A 294 -9.68 -25.80 -2.49
CA ALA A 294 -9.72 -25.56 -1.05
C ALA A 294 -8.75 -24.45 -0.61
N SER A 295 -9.10 -23.71 0.45
CA SER A 295 -8.25 -22.63 1.01
C SER A 295 -6.94 -23.17 1.62
N ALA A 296 -5.92 -22.32 1.76
CA ALA A 296 -4.63 -22.72 2.33
C ALA A 296 -4.77 -23.27 3.77
N GLY A 297 -5.54 -22.58 4.62
CA GLY A 297 -5.83 -23.02 6.00
C GLY A 297 -6.61 -24.34 6.11
N LEU A 298 -7.15 -24.87 5.01
CA LEU A 298 -7.74 -26.21 4.94
C LEU A 298 -6.81 -27.27 4.34
N ARG A 299 -5.68 -26.86 3.73
CA ARG A 299 -4.66 -27.77 3.16
C ARG A 299 -3.57 -28.16 4.16
N ALA A 300 -3.27 -27.30 5.13
CA ALA A 300 -2.26 -27.52 6.16
C ALA A 300 -2.82 -27.26 7.57
N GLY A 301 -2.16 -27.81 8.60
CA GLY A 301 -2.39 -27.42 9.99
C GLY A 301 -1.82 -26.03 10.23
N VAL A 302 -2.59 -25.11 10.82
CA VAL A 302 -2.15 -23.74 11.07
C VAL A 302 -1.18 -23.71 12.25
N LEU A 303 -1.46 -24.42 13.33
CA LEU A 303 -0.54 -24.57 14.45
C LEU A 303 0.51 -25.64 14.12
N LYS A 304 1.78 -25.32 14.37
CA LYS A 304 2.94 -26.20 14.09
C LYS A 304 2.98 -27.43 15.03
N THR A 305 2.14 -27.47 16.06
CA THR A 305 2.05 -28.52 17.09
C THR A 305 0.61 -29.02 17.22
N LYS A 306 0.43 -30.31 17.57
CA LYS A 306 -0.91 -30.87 17.87
C LYS A 306 -1.41 -30.32 19.20
N THR A 307 -2.46 -29.51 19.16
CA THR A 307 -3.22 -29.08 20.33
C THR A 307 -4.31 -30.09 20.70
N GLY A 308 -4.78 -30.08 21.95
CA GLY A 308 -6.04 -30.75 22.32
C GLY A 308 -7.26 -30.04 21.71
N ASN A 309 -8.46 -30.61 21.87
CA ASN A 309 -9.67 -29.95 21.36
C ASN A 309 -10.13 -28.86 22.33
N LEU A 310 -10.34 -27.63 21.85
CA LEU A 310 -10.83 -26.52 22.69
C LEU A 310 -12.06 -26.92 23.54
N LYS A 311 -12.98 -27.70 22.97
CA LYS A 311 -14.23 -28.13 23.60
C LYS A 311 -14.05 -29.17 24.72
N GLU A 312 -12.87 -29.76 24.88
CA GLU A 312 -12.54 -30.61 26.03
C GLU A 312 -12.30 -29.75 27.27
N PHE A 313 -11.57 -28.65 27.13
CA PHE A 313 -11.11 -27.79 28.23
C PHE A 313 -12.04 -26.59 28.51
N PHE A 314 -12.73 -26.07 27.49
CA PHE A 314 -13.53 -24.85 27.57
C PHE A 314 -14.96 -25.02 27.03
N SER A 315 -15.82 -24.09 27.41
CA SER A 315 -17.12 -23.82 26.79
C SER A 315 -17.17 -22.38 26.27
N LEU A 316 -17.63 -22.19 25.03
CA LEU A 316 -17.85 -20.87 24.43
C LEU A 316 -19.26 -20.35 24.78
N GLY A 317 -19.36 -19.05 25.10
CA GLY A 317 -20.57 -18.32 25.43
C GLY A 317 -20.88 -17.19 24.44
N LYS A 318 -21.36 -16.03 24.92
CA LYS A 318 -21.76 -14.91 24.05
C LYS A 318 -20.62 -14.37 23.18
N LYS A 319 -20.97 -13.87 21.98
CA LYS A 319 -20.08 -13.08 21.09
C LYS A 319 -19.70 -11.81 21.86
N LEU A 320 -18.40 -11.52 21.96
CA LEU A 320 -17.86 -10.30 22.58
C LEU A 320 -17.43 -9.28 21.52
N GLY A 321 -17.04 -9.74 20.34
CA GLY A 321 -16.60 -8.86 19.26
C GLY A 321 -16.30 -9.61 17.96
N GLN A 322 -15.98 -8.87 16.91
CA GLN A 322 -15.61 -9.42 15.61
C GLN A 322 -14.58 -8.50 14.95
N GLY A 323 -13.38 -9.03 14.73
CA GLY A 323 -12.34 -8.38 13.95
C GLY A 323 -12.31 -8.90 12.51
N GLN A 324 -11.40 -8.33 11.71
CA GLN A 324 -11.15 -8.68 10.30
C GLN A 324 -11.01 -10.21 10.09
N PHE A 325 -10.14 -10.85 10.88
CA PHE A 325 -9.79 -12.26 10.71
C PHE A 325 -10.68 -13.25 11.47
N GLY A 326 -11.34 -12.84 12.56
CA GLY A 326 -12.05 -13.77 13.45
C GLY A 326 -13.08 -13.14 14.40
N THR A 327 -13.86 -14.00 15.05
CA THR A 327 -14.90 -13.62 16.02
C THR A 327 -14.45 -13.97 17.43
N THR A 328 -14.55 -13.02 18.35
CA THR A 328 -14.17 -13.21 19.76
C THR A 328 -15.40 -13.56 20.59
N PHE A 329 -15.29 -14.61 21.39
CA PHE A 329 -16.35 -15.12 22.26
C PHE A 329 -15.92 -15.11 23.72
N LEU A 330 -16.88 -14.99 24.63
CA LEU A 330 -16.70 -15.34 26.04
C LEU A 330 -16.38 -16.84 26.12
N CYS A 331 -15.44 -17.20 26.98
CA CYS A 331 -14.91 -18.55 27.09
C CYS A 331 -14.75 -18.90 28.56
N VAL A 332 -15.22 -20.07 28.98
CA VAL A 332 -15.17 -20.52 30.39
C VAL A 332 -14.38 -21.81 30.47
N GLU A 333 -13.36 -21.85 31.34
CA GLU A 333 -12.54 -23.03 31.60
C GLU A 333 -13.29 -24.02 32.49
N LYS A 334 -13.56 -25.22 31.96
CA LYS A 334 -14.44 -26.22 32.60
C LYS A 334 -13.89 -26.75 33.93
N ALA A 335 -12.57 -26.71 34.12
CA ALA A 335 -11.91 -27.23 35.32
C ALA A 335 -11.92 -26.23 36.50
N THR A 336 -12.11 -24.94 36.24
CA THR A 336 -11.92 -23.86 37.22
C THR A 336 -13.14 -22.93 37.33
N GLY A 337 -14.00 -22.88 36.31
CA GLY A 337 -15.05 -21.87 36.17
C GLY A 337 -14.52 -20.50 35.73
N GLN A 338 -13.21 -20.34 35.51
CA GLN A 338 -12.59 -19.05 35.18
C GLN A 338 -12.99 -18.59 33.78
N GLN A 339 -13.29 -17.29 33.66
CA GLN A 339 -13.65 -16.65 32.40
C GLN A 339 -12.41 -16.11 31.65
N TYR A 340 -12.51 -16.16 30.33
CA TYR A 340 -11.50 -15.85 29.32
C TYR A 340 -12.18 -15.29 28.06
N ALA A 341 -11.41 -14.66 27.16
CA ALA A 341 -11.84 -14.38 25.79
C ALA A 341 -11.24 -15.41 24.82
N CYS A 342 -11.94 -15.72 23.72
CA CYS A 342 -11.49 -16.66 22.70
C CYS A 342 -11.68 -16.12 21.28
N LYS A 343 -10.60 -15.61 20.66
CA LYS A 343 -10.55 -15.13 19.27
C LYS A 343 -10.53 -16.34 18.33
N SER A 344 -11.59 -16.53 17.55
CA SER A 344 -11.82 -17.70 16.70
C SER A 344 -11.70 -17.33 15.22
N ILE A 345 -10.63 -17.81 14.57
CA ILE A 345 -10.22 -17.48 13.21
C ILE A 345 -10.56 -18.67 12.31
N ALA A 346 -11.44 -18.47 11.32
CA ALA A 346 -11.94 -19.55 10.48
C ALA A 346 -10.97 -19.89 9.34
N LYS A 347 -10.54 -21.15 9.22
CA LYS A 347 -9.59 -21.64 8.20
C LYS A 347 -10.00 -21.38 6.75
N ARG A 348 -11.29 -21.22 6.50
CA ARG A 348 -11.85 -20.82 5.19
C ARG A 348 -11.55 -19.37 4.80
N LYS A 349 -11.22 -18.50 5.76
CA LYS A 349 -10.73 -17.13 5.52
C LYS A 349 -9.23 -17.07 5.24
N LEU A 350 -8.47 -18.13 5.54
CA LEU A 350 -7.03 -18.22 5.27
C LEU A 350 -6.85 -18.82 3.87
N ILE A 351 -6.86 -17.93 2.88
CA ILE A 351 -6.83 -18.20 1.44
C ILE A 351 -5.40 -18.43 0.97
N SER A 352 -4.47 -17.56 1.40
CA SER A 352 -3.04 -17.60 1.10
C SER A 352 -2.24 -18.36 2.17
N ASP A 353 -0.98 -18.70 1.87
CA ASP A 353 -0.06 -19.23 2.90
C ASP A 353 0.47 -18.11 3.82
N ASP A 354 0.44 -16.85 3.37
CA ASP A 354 0.82 -15.68 4.18
C ASP A 354 -0.22 -15.40 5.28
N ASP A 355 -1.51 -15.55 4.99
CA ASP A 355 -2.60 -15.48 6.00
C ASP A 355 -2.38 -16.48 7.14
N VAL A 356 -1.76 -17.63 6.82
CA VAL A 356 -1.45 -18.70 7.78
C VAL A 356 -0.21 -18.35 8.61
N GLU A 357 0.81 -17.72 8.02
CA GLU A 357 1.96 -17.20 8.77
C GLU A 357 1.62 -15.95 9.62
N ASP A 358 0.68 -15.11 9.19
CA ASP A 358 0.21 -13.97 10.00
C ASP A 358 -0.48 -14.45 11.29
N VAL A 359 -1.38 -15.43 11.20
CA VAL A 359 -2.03 -16.05 12.38
C VAL A 359 -1.00 -16.76 13.28
N ARG A 360 0.03 -17.40 12.70
CA ARG A 360 1.15 -17.96 13.47
C ARG A 360 1.91 -16.86 14.21
N ARG A 361 2.22 -15.75 13.52
CA ARG A 361 3.00 -14.63 14.05
C ARG A 361 2.27 -13.88 15.16
N GLU A 362 0.96 -13.66 15.04
CA GLU A 362 0.15 -13.09 16.13
C GLU A 362 0.31 -13.93 17.41
N ILE A 363 0.14 -15.25 17.31
CA ILE A 363 0.25 -16.18 18.44
C ILE A 363 1.68 -16.24 18.99
N GLU A 364 2.69 -16.25 18.12
CA GLU A 364 4.12 -16.23 18.51
C GLU A 364 4.48 -14.91 19.24
N ILE A 365 3.95 -13.75 18.80
CA ILE A 365 4.12 -12.45 19.47
C ILE A 365 3.40 -12.41 20.82
N MET A 366 2.14 -12.86 20.90
CA MET A 366 1.40 -12.93 22.17
C MET A 366 2.10 -13.81 23.21
N HIS A 367 2.79 -14.87 22.77
CA HIS A 367 3.61 -15.71 23.65
C HIS A 367 4.93 -15.02 24.06
N HIS A 368 5.55 -14.25 23.17
CA HIS A 368 6.82 -13.53 23.41
C HIS A 368 6.67 -12.34 24.36
N LEU A 369 5.55 -11.60 24.28
CA LEU A 369 5.23 -10.47 25.16
C LEU A 369 4.56 -10.90 26.48
N LYS A 370 4.37 -12.20 26.71
CA LYS A 370 3.59 -12.73 27.83
C LYS A 370 4.27 -12.45 29.18
N GLY A 371 3.59 -11.67 30.01
CA GLY A 371 4.03 -11.31 31.36
C GLY A 371 4.09 -9.80 31.59
N HIS A 372 4.09 -8.99 30.53
CA HIS A 372 3.94 -7.54 30.67
C HIS A 372 2.52 -7.19 31.17
N PRO A 373 2.35 -6.37 32.23
CA PRO A 373 1.04 -6.15 32.85
C PRO A 373 0.01 -5.52 31.91
N ASN A 374 0.46 -4.63 31.01
CA ASN A 374 -0.40 -3.88 30.09
C ASN A 374 -0.50 -4.50 28.68
N VAL A 375 -0.12 -5.78 28.53
CA VAL A 375 -0.35 -6.59 27.32
C VAL A 375 -1.34 -7.71 27.65
N ILE A 376 -2.15 -8.12 26.67
CA ILE A 376 -3.08 -9.24 26.79
C ILE A 376 -2.33 -10.58 26.93
N SER A 377 -2.64 -11.34 27.97
CA SER A 377 -2.00 -12.60 28.33
C SER A 377 -2.69 -13.78 27.64
N ILE A 378 -1.96 -14.46 26.75
CA ILE A 378 -2.42 -15.68 26.09
C ILE A 378 -2.44 -16.86 27.07
N LYS A 379 -3.62 -17.49 27.27
CA LYS A 379 -3.81 -18.74 28.01
C LYS A 379 -3.28 -19.91 27.17
N GLY A 380 -3.63 -19.95 25.88
CA GLY A 380 -3.12 -20.90 24.90
C GLY A 380 -3.89 -20.85 23.56
N ALA A 381 -3.29 -21.40 22.51
CA ALA A 381 -3.93 -21.57 21.20
C ALA A 381 -4.37 -23.04 20.97
N TYR A 382 -5.46 -23.22 20.23
CA TYR A 382 -6.07 -24.51 19.90
C TYR A 382 -6.50 -24.53 18.43
N GLU A 383 -6.46 -25.69 17.78
CA GLU A 383 -6.86 -25.86 16.39
C GLU A 383 -7.85 -27.03 16.23
N ASP A 384 -8.89 -26.84 15.42
CA ASP A 384 -9.82 -27.90 15.02
C ASP A 384 -9.88 -28.05 13.48
N ALA A 385 -10.86 -28.80 12.96
CA ALA A 385 -10.99 -29.03 11.52
C ALA A 385 -11.35 -27.76 10.70
N VAL A 386 -11.89 -26.71 11.33
CA VAL A 386 -12.47 -25.54 10.65
C VAL A 386 -11.96 -24.18 11.16
N ALA A 387 -11.33 -24.13 12.32
CA ALA A 387 -10.84 -22.89 12.93
C ALA A 387 -9.55 -23.05 13.75
N VAL A 388 -8.93 -21.90 14.04
CA VAL A 388 -7.93 -21.69 15.09
C VAL A 388 -8.58 -20.84 16.18
N HIS A 389 -8.31 -21.16 17.44
CA HIS A 389 -8.91 -20.55 18.61
C HIS A 389 -7.82 -20.09 19.57
N VAL A 390 -7.68 -18.77 19.75
CA VAL A 390 -6.71 -18.16 20.67
C VAL A 390 -7.43 -17.77 21.95
N VAL A 391 -7.16 -18.48 23.04
CA VAL A 391 -7.71 -18.20 24.36
C VAL A 391 -6.77 -17.25 25.10
N MET A 392 -7.32 -16.14 25.58
CA MET A 392 -6.62 -15.04 26.24
C MET A 392 -7.41 -14.57 27.47
N GLU A 393 -6.80 -13.79 28.35
CA GLU A 393 -7.52 -13.19 29.48
C GLU A 393 -8.71 -12.33 29.03
N LEU A 394 -9.72 -12.17 29.89
CA LEU A 394 -10.90 -11.36 29.59
C LEU A 394 -10.69 -9.92 30.08
N CYS A 395 -10.79 -8.95 29.18
CA CYS A 395 -10.88 -7.54 29.52
C CYS A 395 -12.35 -7.10 29.39
N ALA A 396 -12.98 -6.71 30.50
CA ALA A 396 -14.41 -6.43 30.62
C ALA A 396 -14.72 -4.98 31.08
N GLY A 397 -13.71 -4.10 31.15
CA GLY A 397 -13.83 -2.71 31.62
C GLY A 397 -14.09 -1.66 30.55
N GLY A 398 -14.36 -2.05 29.30
CA GLY A 398 -14.63 -1.15 28.18
C GLY A 398 -13.39 -0.57 27.48
N GLU A 399 -13.64 0.25 26.44
CA GLU A 399 -12.61 0.93 25.64
C GLU A 399 -12.02 2.15 26.38
N LEU A 400 -10.81 2.57 26.00
CA LEU A 400 -10.03 3.64 26.64
C LEU A 400 -10.82 4.93 26.92
N PHE A 401 -11.55 5.45 25.93
CA PHE A 401 -12.26 6.73 26.06
C PHE A 401 -13.53 6.66 26.91
N ASP A 402 -14.25 5.54 26.87
CA ASP A 402 -15.46 5.34 27.69
C ASP A 402 -15.15 5.51 29.18
N ARG A 403 -14.01 4.98 29.63
CA ARG A 403 -13.57 5.08 31.01
C ARG A 403 -13.16 6.51 31.43
N ILE A 404 -12.71 7.32 30.48
CA ILE A 404 -12.40 8.73 30.70
C ILE A 404 -13.70 9.54 30.85
N VAL A 405 -14.65 9.33 29.94
CA VAL A 405 -15.97 9.98 29.97
C VAL A 405 -16.72 9.63 31.25
N LYS A 406 -16.83 8.33 31.61
CA LYS A 406 -17.60 7.83 32.75
C LYS A 406 -17.09 8.30 34.12
N ARG A 407 -15.89 8.91 34.19
CA ARG A 407 -15.34 9.54 35.41
C ARG A 407 -15.77 11.01 35.58
N GLY A 408 -16.19 11.70 34.52
CA GLY A 408 -16.58 13.12 34.51
C GLY A 408 -15.47 14.14 34.85
N HIS A 409 -14.35 13.71 35.40
CA HIS A 409 -13.22 14.53 35.81
C HIS A 409 -11.95 13.99 35.16
N TYR A 410 -11.27 14.82 34.39
CA TYR A 410 -10.09 14.42 33.62
C TYR A 410 -9.08 15.56 33.56
N THR A 411 -7.78 15.24 33.61
CA THR A 411 -6.68 16.19 33.84
C THR A 411 -5.48 15.85 32.96
N GLU A 412 -4.56 16.79 32.78
CA GLU A 412 -3.27 16.50 32.14
C GLU A 412 -2.53 15.35 32.82
N ARG A 413 -2.56 15.26 34.17
CA ARG A 413 -1.94 14.13 34.87
C ARG A 413 -2.58 12.78 34.52
N LYS A 414 -3.90 12.71 34.36
CA LYS A 414 -4.56 11.48 33.90
C LYS A 414 -4.27 11.16 32.43
N ALA A 415 -4.11 12.15 31.57
CA ALA A 415 -3.59 11.95 30.21
C ALA A 415 -2.14 11.42 30.23
N ALA A 416 -1.28 11.95 31.10
CA ALA A 416 0.11 11.48 31.27
C ALA A 416 0.21 10.06 31.86
N GLU A 417 -0.63 9.70 32.84
CA GLU A 417 -0.74 8.32 33.36
C GLU A 417 -1.10 7.30 32.27
N LEU A 418 -2.08 7.62 31.41
CA LEU A 418 -2.49 6.76 30.31
C LEU A 418 -1.41 6.70 29.22
N THR A 419 -0.81 7.84 28.87
CA THR A 419 0.27 7.92 27.86
C THR A 419 1.49 7.11 28.28
N ARG A 420 1.90 7.21 29.56
CA ARG A 420 2.95 6.38 30.17
C ARG A 420 2.65 4.88 30.02
N THR A 421 1.39 4.49 30.20
CA THR A 421 0.95 3.09 30.10
C THR A 421 0.98 2.59 28.65
N ILE A 422 0.46 3.39 27.71
CA ILE A 422 0.48 3.12 26.27
C ILE A 422 1.92 3.00 25.77
N VAL A 423 2.75 4.01 26.03
CA VAL A 423 4.14 4.04 25.57
C VAL A 423 5.02 3.00 26.29
N GLY A 424 4.68 2.63 27.53
CA GLY A 424 5.29 1.49 28.22
C GLY A 424 5.12 0.17 27.47
N VAL A 425 3.95 -0.06 26.85
CA VAL A 425 3.76 -1.22 25.95
C VAL A 425 4.57 -1.06 24.66
N VAL A 426 4.65 0.14 24.09
CA VAL A 426 5.48 0.38 22.90
C VAL A 426 6.96 0.09 23.18
N GLU A 427 7.48 0.54 24.33
CA GLU A 427 8.86 0.28 24.76
C GLU A 427 9.09 -1.21 25.03
N ALA A 428 8.17 -1.89 25.71
CA ALA A 428 8.25 -3.33 25.95
C ALA A 428 8.21 -4.14 24.64
N CYS A 429 7.43 -3.72 23.65
CA CYS A 429 7.44 -4.31 22.31
C CYS A 429 8.79 -4.05 21.61
N HIS A 430 9.25 -2.80 21.57
CA HIS A 430 10.45 -2.40 20.84
C HIS A 430 11.73 -3.02 21.41
N SER A 431 11.87 -3.08 22.74
CA SER A 431 13.00 -3.72 23.42
C SER A 431 13.03 -5.25 23.22
N LEU A 432 11.86 -5.87 23.01
CA LEU A 432 11.71 -7.28 22.65
C LEU A 432 11.72 -7.56 21.14
N GLY A 433 11.93 -6.54 20.30
CA GLY A 433 12.04 -6.70 18.84
C GLY A 433 10.70 -6.88 18.12
N VAL A 434 9.60 -6.33 18.65
CA VAL A 434 8.25 -6.33 18.07
C VAL A 434 7.81 -4.90 17.76
N THR A 435 7.19 -4.66 16.61
CA THR A 435 6.48 -3.40 16.29
C THR A 435 4.98 -3.69 16.12
N HIS A 436 4.13 -2.78 16.64
CA HIS A 436 2.70 -3.03 16.80
C HIS A 436 1.91 -2.72 15.51
N ARG A 437 2.25 -1.61 14.85
CA ARG A 437 1.78 -1.13 13.53
C ARG A 437 0.32 -0.70 13.40
N ASP A 438 -0.56 -1.11 14.31
CA ASP A 438 -1.95 -0.60 14.42
C ASP A 438 -2.29 -0.17 15.85
N LEU A 439 -1.58 0.84 16.37
CA LEU A 439 -1.89 1.41 17.69
C LEU A 439 -3.03 2.41 17.57
N LYS A 440 -4.14 2.12 18.23
CA LYS A 440 -5.35 2.95 18.29
C LYS A 440 -6.13 2.70 19.59
N PRO A 441 -6.95 3.64 20.06
CA PRO A 441 -7.70 3.55 21.32
C PRO A 441 -8.57 2.30 21.47
N GLU A 442 -9.13 1.79 20.37
CA GLU A 442 -9.95 0.58 20.34
C GLU A 442 -9.16 -0.70 20.68
N ASN A 443 -7.84 -0.67 20.48
CA ASN A 443 -6.94 -1.77 20.82
C ASN A 443 -6.47 -1.72 22.29
N PHE A 444 -7.00 -0.78 23.10
CA PHE A 444 -6.75 -0.65 24.54
C PHE A 444 -8.04 -0.82 25.36
N LEU A 445 -8.14 -1.92 26.11
CA LEU A 445 -9.28 -2.22 27.00
C LEU A 445 -8.86 -2.23 28.47
N PHE A 446 -9.78 -1.89 29.37
CA PHE A 446 -9.60 -2.09 30.81
C PHE A 446 -9.94 -3.53 31.22
N VAL A 447 -9.20 -4.09 32.19
CA VAL A 447 -9.44 -5.46 32.71
C VAL A 447 -10.85 -5.62 33.26
N ASN A 448 -11.34 -4.66 34.05
CA ASN A 448 -12.65 -4.68 34.69
C ASN A 448 -13.13 -3.25 34.99
N ASN A 449 -14.24 -3.11 35.72
CA ASN A 449 -14.87 -1.83 36.06
C ASN A 449 -14.35 -1.17 37.35
N GLU A 450 -13.26 -1.66 37.96
CA GLU A 450 -12.65 -1.08 39.17
C GLU A 450 -11.89 0.21 38.85
N GLU A 451 -11.78 1.16 39.80
CA GLU A 451 -11.25 2.50 39.49
C GLU A 451 -9.78 2.47 39.05
N ASP A 452 -8.98 1.61 39.67
CA ASP A 452 -7.57 1.35 39.42
C ASP A 452 -7.30 0.22 38.41
N ALA A 453 -8.34 -0.22 37.67
CA ALA A 453 -8.23 -1.26 36.67
C ALA A 453 -7.09 -1.02 35.67
N LEU A 454 -6.29 -2.06 35.40
CA LEU A 454 -5.21 -1.99 34.43
C LEU A 454 -5.76 -1.86 33.00
N LEU A 455 -5.17 -0.92 32.24
CA LEU A 455 -5.33 -0.85 30.79
C LEU A 455 -4.44 -1.90 30.12
N LYS A 456 -4.95 -2.62 29.12
CA LYS A 456 -4.25 -3.66 28.36
C LYS A 456 -4.40 -3.48 26.86
N THR A 457 -3.33 -3.79 26.13
CA THR A 457 -3.29 -3.81 24.66
C THR A 457 -3.73 -5.18 24.16
N ILE A 458 -4.73 -5.23 23.26
CA ILE A 458 -5.51 -6.46 23.02
C ILE A 458 -5.37 -7.11 21.63
N ASP A 459 -4.88 -6.42 20.60
CA ASP A 459 -4.78 -6.98 19.24
C ASP A 459 -3.38 -6.79 18.65
N PHE A 460 -2.77 -7.91 18.25
CA PHE A 460 -1.44 -7.98 17.63
C PHE A 460 -1.50 -8.54 16.21
N GLY A 461 -2.69 -8.63 15.60
CA GLY A 461 -2.90 -9.24 14.28
C GLY A 461 -2.16 -8.55 13.12
N LEU A 462 -1.75 -7.29 13.27
CA LEU A 462 -0.89 -6.58 12.31
C LEU A 462 0.56 -6.42 12.79
N SER A 463 0.91 -6.92 13.97
CA SER A 463 2.25 -6.76 14.56
C SER A 463 3.28 -7.73 13.97
N ILE A 464 4.55 -7.32 13.97
CA ILE A 464 5.64 -8.13 13.42
C ILE A 464 6.92 -8.04 14.25
N PHE A 465 7.74 -9.09 14.16
CA PHE A 465 9.12 -9.07 14.65
C PHE A 465 10.01 -8.24 13.71
N PHE A 466 10.93 -7.47 14.27
CA PHE A 466 11.92 -6.68 13.53
C PHE A 466 13.33 -6.87 14.11
N LYS A 467 14.35 -6.64 13.26
CA LYS A 467 15.76 -6.52 13.67
C LYS A 467 16.17 -5.05 13.70
N PRO A 468 17.11 -4.62 14.56
CA PRO A 468 17.62 -3.25 14.55
C PRO A 468 18.05 -2.80 13.15
N GLY A 469 17.54 -1.66 12.68
CA GLY A 469 17.78 -1.13 11.34
C GLY A 469 16.93 -1.72 10.21
N GLN A 470 16.09 -2.74 10.48
CA GLN A 470 15.12 -3.26 9.50
C GLN A 470 14.05 -2.20 9.18
N LYS A 471 13.63 -2.17 7.91
CA LYS A 471 12.57 -1.28 7.41
C LYS A 471 11.56 -2.06 6.57
N PHE A 472 10.35 -1.51 6.48
CA PHE A 472 9.15 -2.14 5.96
C PHE A 472 8.47 -1.27 4.89
N CYS A 473 7.74 -1.91 3.97
CA CYS A 473 7.24 -1.31 2.73
C CYS A 473 5.78 -1.65 2.38
N ASP A 474 5.08 -2.37 3.25
CA ASP A 474 3.63 -2.49 3.25
C ASP A 474 2.96 -1.23 3.83
N VAL A 475 1.68 -1.01 3.52
CA VAL A 475 0.87 0.06 4.12
C VAL A 475 -0.13 -0.61 5.07
N VAL A 476 -0.03 -0.28 6.35
CA VAL A 476 -0.77 -0.93 7.44
C VAL A 476 -1.14 0.09 8.53
N GLY A 477 -2.10 -0.27 9.38
CA GLY A 477 -2.60 0.58 10.45
C GLY A 477 -3.80 1.43 10.04
N SER A 478 -4.53 1.93 11.04
CA SER A 478 -5.81 2.63 10.82
C SER A 478 -5.61 4.13 10.45
N PRO A 479 -6.38 4.71 9.51
CA PRO A 479 -6.01 5.96 8.81
C PRO A 479 -5.68 7.20 9.65
N TYR A 480 -6.33 7.43 10.80
CA TYR A 480 -6.03 8.57 11.66
C TYR A 480 -4.69 8.45 12.41
N TYR A 481 -4.21 7.22 12.62
CA TYR A 481 -3.08 6.89 13.47
C TYR A 481 -1.83 6.48 12.68
N VAL A 482 -1.95 6.31 11.36
CA VAL A 482 -0.85 5.86 10.48
C VAL A 482 0.27 6.90 10.40
N ALA A 483 1.52 6.42 10.40
CA ALA A 483 2.70 7.29 10.34
C ALA A 483 3.01 7.74 8.90
N PRO A 484 3.52 8.97 8.69
CA PRO A 484 3.75 9.54 7.37
C PRO A 484 4.88 8.84 6.59
N GLU A 485 5.70 8.02 7.24
CA GLU A 485 6.67 7.12 6.59
C GLU A 485 6.08 5.75 6.20
N VAL A 486 4.99 5.30 6.83
CA VAL A 486 4.25 4.07 6.46
C VAL A 486 3.55 4.28 5.12
N LEU A 487 2.87 5.42 4.96
CA LEU A 487 2.29 5.86 3.69
C LEU A 487 3.35 5.99 2.57
N ARG A 488 4.61 6.27 2.92
CA ARG A 488 5.76 6.33 1.99
C ARG A 488 6.47 4.97 1.80
N LYS A 489 5.93 3.88 2.36
CA LYS A 489 6.45 2.51 2.23
C LYS A 489 7.93 2.37 2.64
N TYR A 490 8.36 3.14 3.65
CA TYR A 490 9.71 3.03 4.21
C TYR A 490 9.74 3.43 5.69
N TYR A 491 9.31 2.52 6.56
CA TYR A 491 9.15 2.76 8.00
C TYR A 491 9.77 1.67 8.87
N GLY A 492 9.85 1.91 10.17
CA GLY A 492 10.29 0.94 11.18
C GLY A 492 9.48 1.12 12.48
N PRO A 493 9.98 0.62 13.63
CA PRO A 493 9.28 0.72 14.91
C PRO A 493 8.95 2.17 15.33
N GLU A 494 9.66 3.16 14.79
CA GLU A 494 9.43 4.59 15.08
C GLU A 494 7.99 5.04 14.75
N ALA A 495 7.29 4.33 13.84
CA ALA A 495 5.90 4.56 13.50
C ALA A 495 4.95 4.37 14.69
N ASP A 496 5.23 3.42 15.59
CA ASP A 496 4.39 3.18 16.78
C ASP A 496 4.35 4.40 17.72
N VAL A 497 5.45 5.16 17.79
CA VAL A 497 5.53 6.38 18.62
C VAL A 497 4.72 7.53 18.01
N TRP A 498 4.59 7.58 16.67
CA TRP A 498 3.68 8.53 16.02
C TRP A 498 2.22 8.20 16.35
N SER A 499 1.80 6.94 16.23
CA SER A 499 0.44 6.52 16.57
C SER A 499 0.12 6.78 18.04
N ALA A 500 1.06 6.52 18.97
CA ALA A 500 0.91 6.91 20.38
C ALA A 500 0.82 8.44 20.57
N GLY A 501 1.53 9.22 19.76
CA GLY A 501 1.46 10.69 19.73
C GLY A 501 0.12 11.22 19.23
N VAL A 502 -0.51 10.54 18.26
CA VAL A 502 -1.88 10.83 17.80
C VAL A 502 -2.88 10.57 18.94
N ILE A 503 -2.75 9.43 19.64
CA ILE A 503 -3.60 9.12 20.80
C ILE A 503 -3.43 10.20 21.89
N LEU A 504 -2.20 10.63 22.19
CA LEU A 504 -1.95 11.73 23.13
C LEU A 504 -2.60 13.06 22.69
N TYR A 505 -2.51 13.41 21.40
CA TYR A 505 -3.16 14.62 20.87
C TYR A 505 -4.69 14.55 21.07
N ILE A 506 -5.31 13.40 20.81
CA ILE A 506 -6.76 13.18 21.03
C ILE A 506 -7.08 13.25 22.52
N LEU A 507 -6.31 12.62 23.40
CA LEU A 507 -6.49 12.67 24.86
C LEU A 507 -6.45 14.11 25.41
N LEU A 508 -5.71 15.03 24.77
CA LEU A 508 -5.60 16.43 25.24
C LEU A 508 -6.61 17.40 24.60
N SER A 509 -7.14 17.10 23.41
CA SER A 509 -7.97 18.03 22.61
C SER A 509 -9.38 17.53 22.30
N GLY A 510 -9.59 16.22 22.41
CA GLY A 510 -10.80 15.50 22.02
C GLY A 510 -10.96 15.25 20.51
N VAL A 511 -10.01 15.69 19.67
CA VAL A 511 -10.09 15.61 18.20
C VAL A 511 -8.79 15.06 17.61
N PRO A 512 -8.80 14.42 16.41
CA PRO A 512 -7.57 13.98 15.76
C PRO A 512 -6.71 15.15 15.25
N PRO A 513 -5.37 15.02 15.21
CA PRO A 513 -4.45 16.06 14.73
C PRO A 513 -4.48 16.26 13.22
N PHE A 514 -4.90 15.24 12.47
CA PHE A 514 -4.97 15.25 11.01
C PHE A 514 -6.36 14.79 10.60
N TRP A 515 -7.11 15.66 9.92
CA TRP A 515 -8.51 15.44 9.57
C TRP A 515 -8.84 15.99 8.18
N ALA A 516 -9.62 15.23 7.40
CA ALA A 516 -10.26 15.70 6.17
C ALA A 516 -11.56 14.91 5.91
N GLU A 517 -12.37 15.36 4.95
CA GLU A 517 -13.65 14.72 4.60
C GLU A 517 -13.49 13.35 3.90
N SER A 518 -12.28 12.96 3.49
CA SER A 518 -11.98 11.67 2.85
C SER A 518 -10.67 11.06 3.36
N GLU A 519 -10.52 9.73 3.23
CA GLU A 519 -9.31 8.99 3.62
C GLU A 519 -8.04 9.52 2.91
N GLN A 520 -8.13 9.78 1.60
CA GLN A 520 -7.05 10.41 0.84
C GLN A 520 -6.68 11.80 1.39
N GLY A 521 -7.68 12.61 1.77
CA GLY A 521 -7.42 13.89 2.42
C GLY A 521 -6.77 13.75 3.80
N ILE A 522 -7.13 12.72 4.58
CA ILE A 522 -6.50 12.41 5.87
C ILE A 522 -5.03 12.03 5.64
N PHE A 523 -4.72 11.22 4.62
CA PHE A 523 -3.35 10.91 4.24
C PHE A 523 -2.57 12.15 3.81
N GLU A 524 -3.16 13.07 3.05
CA GLU A 524 -2.53 14.35 2.70
C GLU A 524 -2.24 15.20 3.94
N GLN A 525 -3.16 15.27 4.91
CA GLN A 525 -2.92 15.96 6.18
C GLN A 525 -1.82 15.27 7.02
N VAL A 526 -1.79 13.93 7.11
CA VAL A 526 -0.69 13.19 7.75
C VAL A 526 0.64 13.48 7.07
N LEU A 527 0.69 13.49 5.74
CA LEU A 527 1.90 13.71 4.95
C LEU A 527 2.42 15.17 4.98
N HIS A 528 1.52 16.16 5.07
CA HIS A 528 1.82 17.58 4.81
C HIS A 528 1.20 18.63 5.76
N GLY A 529 0.06 18.36 6.41
CA GLY A 529 -0.68 19.35 7.22
C GLY A 529 0.02 19.78 8.52
N ASP A 530 -0.24 20.98 9.02
CA ASP A 530 0.38 21.47 10.25
C ASP A 530 -0.41 21.08 11.52
N LEU A 531 0.31 20.93 12.64
CA LEU A 531 -0.30 20.63 13.94
C LEU A 531 -0.91 21.88 14.57
N ASP A 532 -2.21 21.86 14.82
CA ASP A 532 -2.88 22.92 15.56
C ASP A 532 -2.52 22.87 17.06
N PHE A 533 -2.08 24.02 17.57
CA PHE A 533 -1.87 24.29 19.00
C PHE A 533 -2.45 25.65 19.43
N SER A 534 -3.33 26.23 18.61
CA SER A 534 -3.95 27.56 18.78
C SER A 534 -5.46 27.51 18.99
N SER A 535 -6.18 26.54 18.39
CA SER A 535 -7.62 26.35 18.66
C SER A 535 -7.88 25.71 20.04
N ASP A 536 -9.03 26.03 20.65
CA ASP A 536 -9.39 25.48 21.96
C ASP A 536 -9.48 23.93 21.95
N PRO A 537 -8.93 23.23 22.96
CA PRO A 537 -8.48 23.75 24.25
C PRO A 537 -7.01 24.20 24.29
N TRP A 538 -6.24 24.12 23.20
CA TRP A 538 -4.78 24.19 23.25
C TRP A 538 -4.20 25.43 23.95
N PRO A 539 -4.77 26.65 23.89
CA PRO A 539 -4.32 27.78 24.70
C PRO A 539 -4.30 27.51 26.22
N ALA A 540 -5.16 26.63 26.71
CA ALA A 540 -5.28 26.27 28.13
C ALA A 540 -4.45 25.04 28.58
N ILE A 541 -3.84 24.32 27.62
CA ILE A 541 -2.97 23.15 27.83
C ILE A 541 -1.53 23.60 28.10
N SER A 542 -0.79 22.89 28.96
CA SER A 542 0.58 23.21 29.30
C SER A 542 1.56 23.06 28.12
N GLU A 543 2.56 23.93 28.05
CA GLU A 543 3.61 23.82 27.02
C GLU A 543 4.45 22.55 27.15
N SER A 544 4.50 21.91 28.34
CA SER A 544 5.19 20.63 28.52
C SER A 544 4.45 19.47 27.86
N ALA A 545 3.10 19.50 27.86
CA ALA A 545 2.29 18.56 27.09
C ALA A 545 2.49 18.78 25.58
N LYS A 546 2.41 20.03 25.11
CA LYS A 546 2.57 20.36 23.68
C LYS A 546 3.97 20.06 23.16
N ASP A 547 5.01 20.33 23.95
CA ASP A 547 6.40 19.98 23.63
C ASP A 547 6.57 18.47 23.39
N LEU A 548 5.94 17.62 24.21
CA LEU A 548 5.91 16.18 23.96
C LEU A 548 5.18 15.83 22.66
N VAL A 549 3.96 16.37 22.46
CA VAL A 549 3.16 16.09 21.25
C VAL A 549 3.95 16.47 19.98
N ARG A 550 4.57 17.65 19.96
CA ARG A 550 5.45 18.12 18.87
C ARG A 550 6.62 17.15 18.60
N LYS A 551 7.17 16.53 19.66
CA LYS A 551 8.30 15.59 19.61
C LYS A 551 7.92 14.15 19.25
N MET A 552 6.69 13.72 19.53
CA MET A 552 6.13 12.44 19.09
C MET A 552 5.61 12.51 17.64
N LEU A 553 5.07 13.66 17.22
CA LEU A 553 4.52 13.88 15.88
C LEU A 553 5.53 14.55 14.92
N VAL A 554 6.82 14.24 15.08
CA VAL A 554 7.86 14.64 14.11
C VAL A 554 7.78 13.76 12.86
N ARG A 555 7.68 14.37 11.68
CA ARG A 555 7.55 13.66 10.38
C ARG A 555 8.80 12.90 9.94
N ASP A 556 9.99 13.31 10.39
CA ASP A 556 11.23 12.55 10.19
C ASP A 556 11.40 11.57 11.35
N PRO A 557 11.25 10.25 11.16
CA PRO A 557 11.34 9.27 12.25
C PRO A 557 12.71 9.27 12.95
N ARG A 558 13.78 9.76 12.29
CA ARG A 558 15.13 9.88 12.88
C ARG A 558 15.26 11.06 13.85
N ARG A 559 14.26 11.94 13.89
CA ARG A 559 14.17 13.11 14.78
C ARG A 559 12.98 13.04 15.75
N ARG A 560 12.15 12.00 15.61
CA ARG A 560 11.09 11.64 16.55
C ARG A 560 11.73 10.98 17.78
N LEU A 561 11.14 11.16 18.96
CA LEU A 561 11.59 10.44 20.15
C LEU A 561 11.36 8.94 20.00
N THR A 562 12.23 8.14 20.62
CA THR A 562 11.96 6.74 20.92
C THR A 562 10.94 6.61 22.06
N ALA A 563 10.31 5.43 22.19
CA ALA A 563 9.37 5.16 23.28
C ALA A 563 10.01 5.37 24.68
N TYR A 564 11.29 4.98 24.84
CA TYR A 564 12.06 5.20 26.06
C TYR A 564 12.23 6.70 26.37
N GLU A 565 12.61 7.53 25.39
CA GLU A 565 12.77 8.98 25.59
C GLU A 565 11.43 9.68 25.90
N VAL A 566 10.31 9.17 25.38
CA VAL A 566 8.96 9.64 25.77
C VAL A 566 8.65 9.30 27.22
N LEU A 567 9.00 8.11 27.71
CA LEU A 567 8.84 7.75 29.13
C LEU A 567 9.73 8.59 30.05
N CYS A 568 10.90 9.01 29.57
CA CYS A 568 11.79 9.97 30.24
C CYS A 568 11.36 11.44 30.07
N HIS A 569 10.28 11.76 29.37
CA HIS A 569 9.85 13.14 29.18
C HIS A 569 9.32 13.73 30.50
N PRO A 570 9.68 14.98 30.87
CA PRO A 570 9.25 15.58 32.14
C PRO A 570 7.74 15.60 32.41
N TRP A 571 6.92 15.56 31.36
CA TRP A 571 5.45 15.47 31.46
C TRP A 571 4.93 14.04 31.73
N VAL A 572 5.62 12.99 31.25
CA VAL A 572 5.19 11.58 31.33
C VAL A 572 5.84 10.82 32.48
N GLN A 573 7.03 11.24 32.92
CA GLN A 573 7.78 10.56 33.98
C GLN A 573 6.99 10.40 35.30
N VAL A 574 7.45 9.52 36.20
CA VAL A 574 6.87 9.42 37.55
C VAL A 574 7.12 10.73 38.29
N ASP A 575 6.09 11.24 38.97
CA ASP A 575 6.06 12.57 39.60
C ASP A 575 6.45 13.73 38.63
N GLY A 576 6.10 13.56 37.35
CA GLY A 576 6.30 14.55 36.29
C GLY A 576 5.42 15.80 36.39
N VAL A 577 5.73 16.81 35.58
CA VAL A 577 5.15 18.16 35.63
C VAL A 577 3.72 18.28 35.08
N ALA A 578 3.03 17.16 34.86
CA ALA A 578 1.66 17.13 34.37
C ALA A 578 0.67 17.65 35.43
N GLN A 579 -0.23 18.56 35.01
CA GLN A 579 -1.08 19.32 35.91
C GLN A 579 -2.30 18.52 36.40
N ASP A 580 -2.71 18.73 37.65
CA ASP A 580 -4.01 18.29 38.19
C ASP A 580 -5.18 19.19 37.77
N LYS A 581 -4.89 20.26 37.03
CA LYS A 581 -5.91 21.14 36.46
C LYS A 581 -6.88 20.30 35.61
N PRO A 582 -8.20 20.38 35.84
CA PRO A 582 -9.19 19.81 34.94
C PRO A 582 -8.98 20.31 33.51
N LEU A 583 -9.01 19.37 32.56
CA LEU A 583 -9.20 19.68 31.16
C LEU A 583 -10.61 20.26 30.97
N ASP A 584 -10.78 21.05 29.91
CA ASP A 584 -12.07 21.68 29.61
C ASP A 584 -13.18 20.62 29.44
N SER A 585 -14.40 20.90 29.89
CA SER A 585 -15.54 20.00 29.67
C SER A 585 -15.83 19.81 28.17
N ALA A 586 -15.44 20.76 27.32
CA ALA A 586 -15.41 20.60 25.87
C ALA A 586 -14.50 19.42 25.42
N VAL A 587 -13.40 19.13 26.11
CA VAL A 587 -12.54 17.97 25.79
C VAL A 587 -13.26 16.67 26.12
N LEU A 588 -13.94 16.60 27.26
CA LEU A 588 -14.73 15.43 27.64
C LEU A 588 -15.90 15.20 26.68
N SER A 589 -16.61 16.26 26.28
CA SER A 589 -17.68 16.20 25.27
C SER A 589 -17.17 15.72 23.91
N ARG A 590 -16.03 16.25 23.43
CA ARG A 590 -15.42 15.80 22.17
C ARG A 590 -14.92 14.35 22.22
N LEU A 591 -14.31 13.92 23.34
CA LEU A 591 -13.91 12.52 23.55
C LEU A 591 -15.10 11.56 23.59
N LYS A 592 -16.23 12.02 24.15
CA LYS A 592 -17.49 11.28 24.19
C LYS A 592 -18.09 11.14 22.79
N GLN A 593 -18.24 12.25 22.06
CA GLN A 593 -18.65 12.24 20.65
C GLN A 593 -17.76 11.34 19.79
N PHE A 594 -16.43 11.39 19.98
CA PHE A 594 -15.49 10.49 19.30
C PHE A 594 -15.77 9.00 19.60
N SER A 595 -16.06 8.64 20.85
CA SER A 595 -16.45 7.26 21.21
C SER A 595 -17.81 6.88 20.62
N ALA A 596 -18.82 7.75 20.75
CA ALA A 596 -20.19 7.50 20.30
C ALA A 596 -20.27 7.32 18.78
N MET A 597 -19.64 8.22 18.01
CA MET A 597 -19.53 8.10 16.55
C MET A 597 -18.83 6.81 16.14
N ASN A 598 -17.74 6.42 16.82
CA ASN A 598 -17.06 5.15 16.53
C ASN A 598 -17.95 3.95 16.85
N LYS A 599 -18.75 3.99 17.93
CA LYS A 599 -19.71 2.92 18.28
C LYS A 599 -20.84 2.77 17.26
N LEU A 600 -21.55 3.86 16.92
CA LEU A 600 -22.65 3.76 15.96
C LEU A 600 -22.15 3.46 14.54
N LYS A 601 -20.96 3.94 14.13
CA LYS A 601 -20.31 3.47 12.88
C LYS A 601 -19.94 1.99 12.93
N LYS A 602 -19.35 1.49 14.03
CA LYS A 602 -19.07 0.04 14.22
C LYS A 602 -20.37 -0.79 14.10
N MET A 603 -21.49 -0.31 14.65
CA MET A 603 -22.79 -0.97 14.51
C MET A 603 -23.38 -0.86 13.11
N ALA A 604 -23.41 0.31 12.48
CA ALA A 604 -23.94 0.52 11.14
C ALA A 604 -23.15 -0.25 10.07
N LEU A 605 -21.82 -0.24 10.13
CA LEU A 605 -20.97 -1.05 9.24
C LEU A 605 -21.21 -2.56 9.44
N LYS A 606 -21.51 -2.99 10.69
CA LYS A 606 -21.91 -4.37 10.99
C LYS A 606 -23.31 -4.69 10.45
N VAL A 607 -24.29 -3.81 10.57
CA VAL A 607 -25.62 -3.96 9.92
C VAL A 607 -25.45 -4.09 8.42
N ILE A 608 -24.66 -3.23 7.78
CA ILE A 608 -24.38 -3.30 6.34
C ILE A 608 -23.75 -4.66 6.02
N ALA A 609 -22.68 -5.04 6.73
CA ALA A 609 -21.95 -6.30 6.51
C ALA A 609 -22.78 -7.58 6.79
N GLU A 610 -23.74 -7.54 7.73
CA GLU A 610 -24.65 -8.65 8.07
C GLU A 610 -25.93 -8.64 7.19
N ARG A 611 -26.30 -7.50 6.56
CA ARG A 611 -27.32 -7.38 5.49
C ARG A 611 -26.77 -7.69 4.09
N LEU A 612 -25.45 -7.81 3.90
CA LEU A 612 -24.86 -8.31 2.65
C LEU A 612 -25.21 -9.78 2.45
N SER A 613 -26.38 -10.04 1.88
CA SER A 613 -26.97 -11.38 1.85
C SER A 613 -26.33 -12.29 0.80
N GLU A 614 -26.59 -13.59 0.89
CA GLU A 614 -26.19 -14.52 -0.17
C GLU A 614 -26.91 -14.21 -1.50
N GLU A 615 -28.08 -13.54 -1.47
CA GLU A 615 -28.75 -13.02 -2.66
C GLU A 615 -28.07 -11.78 -3.26
N GLU A 616 -27.48 -10.87 -2.47
CA GLU A 616 -26.66 -9.78 -3.04
C GLU A 616 -25.37 -10.30 -3.66
N ILE A 617 -24.72 -11.26 -3.01
CA ILE A 617 -23.55 -11.97 -3.55
C ILE A 617 -23.95 -12.75 -4.82
N ALA A 618 -25.18 -13.28 -4.89
CA ALA A 618 -25.73 -13.86 -6.11
C ALA A 618 -26.06 -12.81 -7.18
N GLY A 619 -26.61 -11.65 -6.82
CA GLY A 619 -26.95 -10.56 -7.74
C GLY A 619 -25.71 -9.96 -8.40
N LEU A 620 -24.68 -9.62 -7.62
CA LEU A 620 -23.38 -9.20 -8.14
C LEU A 620 -22.70 -10.30 -8.96
N LYS A 621 -23.01 -11.58 -8.72
CA LYS A 621 -22.50 -12.72 -9.49
C LYS A 621 -23.25 -13.01 -10.77
N GLU A 622 -24.56 -12.76 -10.84
CA GLU A 622 -25.29 -12.74 -12.12
C GLU A 622 -24.92 -11.49 -12.93
N MET A 623 -24.66 -10.34 -12.27
CA MET A 623 -24.09 -9.16 -12.92
C MET A 623 -22.69 -9.44 -13.47
N PHE A 624 -21.82 -10.10 -12.69
CA PHE A 624 -20.50 -10.55 -13.14
C PHE A 624 -20.63 -11.41 -14.41
N LYS A 625 -21.43 -12.49 -14.38
CA LYS A 625 -21.73 -13.36 -15.56
C LYS A 625 -22.45 -12.66 -16.73
N MET A 626 -23.06 -11.51 -16.51
CA MET A 626 -23.69 -10.71 -17.56
C MET A 626 -22.67 -9.85 -18.31
N ILE A 627 -21.56 -9.53 -17.64
CA ILE A 627 -20.43 -8.75 -18.16
C ILE A 627 -19.35 -9.72 -18.70
N ASP A 628 -18.90 -10.70 -17.90
CA ASP A 628 -18.14 -11.91 -18.29
C ASP A 628 -18.98 -12.78 -19.25
N THR A 629 -18.90 -12.43 -20.53
CA THR A 629 -19.75 -13.00 -21.59
C THR A 629 -19.20 -14.28 -22.18
N ASP A 630 -17.88 -14.51 -22.05
CA ASP A 630 -17.25 -15.77 -22.46
C ASP A 630 -17.24 -16.84 -21.34
N ASN A 631 -17.55 -16.44 -20.10
CA ASN A 631 -17.57 -17.27 -18.88
C ASN A 631 -16.16 -17.76 -18.49
N SER A 632 -15.14 -16.94 -18.74
CA SER A 632 -13.75 -17.16 -18.32
C SER A 632 -13.54 -17.05 -16.82
N GLY A 633 -14.39 -16.30 -16.11
CA GLY A 633 -14.23 -15.99 -14.69
C GLY A 633 -13.46 -14.69 -14.42
N GLN A 634 -13.20 -13.87 -15.45
CA GLN A 634 -12.59 -12.54 -15.38
C GLN A 634 -13.32 -11.60 -16.35
N ILE A 635 -13.35 -10.30 -16.07
CA ILE A 635 -13.99 -9.28 -16.92
C ILE A 635 -12.91 -8.51 -17.69
N THR A 636 -12.91 -8.63 -19.01
CA THR A 636 -12.03 -7.83 -19.88
C THR A 636 -12.53 -6.39 -20.09
N PHE A 637 -11.66 -5.48 -20.54
CA PHE A 637 -12.03 -4.09 -20.85
C PHE A 637 -13.18 -3.96 -21.86
N GLU A 638 -13.14 -4.74 -22.95
CA GLU A 638 -14.21 -4.72 -23.96
C GLU A 638 -15.51 -5.34 -23.43
N GLU A 639 -15.44 -6.26 -22.47
CA GLU A 639 -16.61 -6.82 -21.80
C GLU A 639 -17.24 -5.87 -20.78
N LEU A 640 -16.42 -5.20 -19.96
CA LEU A 640 -16.89 -4.13 -19.07
C LEU A 640 -17.60 -3.04 -19.88
N LYS A 641 -16.97 -2.58 -20.96
CA LYS A 641 -17.50 -1.62 -21.95
C LYS A 641 -18.80 -2.10 -22.59
N ALA A 642 -18.87 -3.35 -23.03
CA ALA A 642 -20.09 -3.93 -23.60
C ALA A 642 -21.20 -4.14 -22.55
N GLY A 643 -20.85 -4.45 -21.31
CA GLY A 643 -21.77 -4.59 -20.17
C GLY A 643 -22.39 -3.25 -19.78
N MET A 644 -21.56 -2.23 -19.56
CA MET A 644 -21.98 -0.84 -19.30
C MET A 644 -22.95 -0.34 -20.39
N LYS A 645 -22.60 -0.57 -21.67
CA LYS A 645 -23.47 -0.18 -22.80
C LYS A 645 -24.78 -0.97 -22.90
N ARG A 646 -24.88 -2.18 -22.32
CA ARG A 646 -26.13 -2.95 -22.25
C ARG A 646 -27.06 -2.51 -21.10
N VAL A 647 -26.51 -2.03 -19.99
CA VAL A 647 -27.33 -1.52 -18.87
C VAL A 647 -27.80 -0.08 -19.08
N GLY A 648 -27.26 0.63 -20.08
CA GLY A 648 -27.69 1.97 -20.49
C GLY A 648 -26.61 3.06 -20.32
N ALA A 649 -25.44 2.71 -19.78
CA ALA A 649 -24.34 3.64 -19.59
C ALA A 649 -23.61 3.96 -20.90
N ASN A 650 -23.69 5.21 -21.36
CA ASN A 650 -22.84 5.77 -22.42
C ASN A 650 -21.64 6.50 -21.79
N LEU A 651 -20.66 5.72 -21.32
CA LEU A 651 -19.35 6.21 -20.87
C LEU A 651 -18.35 6.23 -22.05
N GLN A 652 -17.36 7.10 -21.97
CA GLN A 652 -16.23 7.16 -22.91
C GLN A 652 -15.21 6.05 -22.67
N GLU A 653 -14.44 5.69 -23.68
CA GLU A 653 -13.43 4.62 -23.57
C GLU A 653 -12.34 4.92 -22.52
N SER A 654 -12.01 6.19 -22.29
CA SER A 654 -11.10 6.62 -21.21
C SER A 654 -11.71 6.44 -19.82
N GLU A 655 -12.98 6.82 -19.63
CA GLU A 655 -13.71 6.69 -18.35
C GLU A 655 -13.83 5.20 -17.95
N ILE A 656 -13.99 4.30 -18.94
CA ILE A 656 -14.03 2.85 -18.73
C ILE A 656 -12.62 2.28 -18.44
N TYR A 657 -11.56 2.92 -18.93
CA TYR A 657 -10.17 2.51 -18.68
C TYR A 657 -9.72 2.92 -17.28
N GLU A 658 -10.12 4.11 -16.82
CA GLU A 658 -9.97 4.57 -15.43
C GLU A 658 -10.76 3.67 -14.46
N LEU A 659 -12.00 3.27 -14.81
CA LEU A 659 -12.78 2.29 -14.05
C LEU A 659 -12.12 0.90 -13.97
N MET A 660 -11.42 0.47 -15.03
CA MET A 660 -10.64 -0.77 -15.02
C MET A 660 -9.45 -0.65 -14.05
N GLN A 661 -8.63 0.39 -14.17
CA GLN A 661 -7.46 0.61 -13.31
C GLN A 661 -7.81 0.82 -11.82
N ALA A 662 -9.02 1.30 -11.51
CA ALA A 662 -9.51 1.44 -10.14
C ALA A 662 -10.06 0.13 -9.54
N ALA A 663 -10.26 -0.92 -10.36
CA ALA A 663 -10.89 -2.18 -9.96
C ALA A 663 -9.94 -3.40 -10.04
N ASP A 664 -8.98 -3.34 -10.95
CA ASP A 664 -7.89 -4.31 -11.18
C ASP A 664 -6.79 -4.08 -10.12
N ILE A 665 -6.93 -4.74 -8.97
CA ILE A 665 -6.08 -4.53 -7.79
C ILE A 665 -4.75 -5.27 -7.96
N ASP A 666 -4.76 -6.45 -8.60
CA ASP A 666 -3.54 -7.22 -8.88
C ASP A 666 -2.82 -6.81 -10.19
N ASN A 667 -3.43 -5.93 -10.99
CA ASN A 667 -2.93 -5.39 -12.25
C ASN A 667 -2.77 -6.47 -13.34
N SER A 668 -3.67 -7.47 -13.37
CA SER A 668 -3.72 -8.52 -14.39
C SER A 668 -4.32 -8.08 -15.74
N GLY A 669 -4.92 -6.88 -15.80
CA GLY A 669 -5.57 -6.32 -16.99
C GLY A 669 -7.02 -6.77 -17.18
N THR A 670 -7.58 -7.50 -16.22
CA THR A 670 -8.94 -8.04 -16.23
C THR A 670 -9.48 -8.16 -14.81
N ILE A 671 -10.71 -7.73 -14.56
CA ILE A 671 -11.26 -7.77 -13.19
C ILE A 671 -11.72 -9.19 -12.85
N ASP A 672 -11.04 -9.87 -11.92
CA ASP A 672 -11.42 -11.20 -11.41
C ASP A 672 -12.74 -11.15 -10.59
N TYR A 673 -13.33 -12.29 -10.21
CA TYR A 673 -14.59 -12.27 -9.42
C TYR A 673 -14.41 -11.69 -8.01
N GLY A 674 -13.28 -11.97 -7.34
CA GLY A 674 -12.92 -11.37 -6.06
C GLY A 674 -12.66 -9.86 -6.19
N GLU A 675 -12.00 -9.44 -7.25
CA GLU A 675 -11.73 -8.03 -7.55
C GLU A 675 -12.97 -7.25 -7.99
N PHE A 676 -13.84 -7.83 -8.82
CA PHE A 676 -15.10 -7.20 -9.22
C PHE A 676 -16.00 -7.04 -8.00
N ILE A 677 -16.03 -8.04 -7.12
CA ILE A 677 -16.69 -7.92 -5.82
C ILE A 677 -15.98 -6.87 -4.96
N ALA A 678 -14.65 -6.83 -4.87
CA ALA A 678 -13.93 -5.84 -4.07
C ALA A 678 -14.13 -4.39 -4.57
N ALA A 679 -14.07 -4.16 -5.87
CA ALA A 679 -14.29 -2.87 -6.53
C ALA A 679 -15.77 -2.45 -6.46
N THR A 680 -16.71 -3.35 -6.75
CA THR A 680 -18.15 -3.06 -6.54
C THR A 680 -18.55 -3.08 -5.06
N LEU A 681 -17.65 -3.40 -4.13
CA LEU A 681 -17.76 -3.04 -2.72
C LEU A 681 -17.19 -1.64 -2.46
N HIS A 682 -15.93 -1.38 -2.80
CA HIS A 682 -15.24 -0.11 -2.51
C HIS A 682 -15.90 1.10 -3.17
N LEU A 683 -16.36 0.97 -4.43
CA LEU A 683 -17.07 2.02 -5.17
C LEU A 683 -18.53 2.22 -4.71
N ASN A 684 -19.02 1.49 -3.71
CA ASN A 684 -20.45 1.50 -3.33
C ASN A 684 -20.75 1.58 -1.82
N LYS A 685 -19.95 1.00 -0.92
CA LYS A 685 -20.46 0.55 0.40
C LYS A 685 -20.28 1.47 1.62
N ILE A 686 -19.88 2.72 1.42
CA ILE A 686 -20.02 3.78 2.44
C ILE A 686 -20.93 4.93 1.93
N GLU A 687 -21.14 5.07 0.61
CA GLU A 687 -21.86 6.21 0.03
C GLU A 687 -23.18 5.88 -0.70
N ARG A 688 -23.50 4.60 -0.99
CA ARG A 688 -24.84 4.29 -1.53
C ARG A 688 -25.93 4.55 -0.50
N GLU A 689 -26.82 5.46 -0.87
CA GLU A 689 -28.13 5.72 -0.26
C GLU A 689 -28.79 4.40 0.19
N ASP A 690 -28.84 3.39 -0.67
CA ASP A 690 -29.51 2.10 -0.39
C ASP A 690 -28.92 1.35 0.82
N TYR A 691 -27.60 1.37 1.02
CA TYR A 691 -26.96 0.67 2.15
C TYR A 691 -27.02 1.49 3.43
N LEU A 692 -26.91 2.82 3.32
CA LEU A 692 -27.15 3.72 4.45
C LEU A 692 -28.62 3.66 4.89
N PHE A 693 -29.56 3.53 3.95
CA PHE A 693 -30.99 3.37 4.21
C PHE A 693 -31.33 1.99 4.76
N ALA A 694 -30.76 0.92 4.21
CA ALA A 694 -30.92 -0.43 4.78
C ALA A 694 -30.29 -0.55 6.18
N ALA A 695 -29.25 0.23 6.49
CA ALA A 695 -28.72 0.35 7.84
C ALA A 695 -29.66 1.18 8.74
N PHE A 696 -30.15 2.32 8.26
CA PHE A 696 -31.11 3.16 8.96
C PHE A 696 -32.38 2.38 9.34
N SER A 697 -33.07 1.78 8.38
CA SER A 697 -34.23 0.88 8.55
C SER A 697 -33.88 -0.51 9.11
N TYR A 698 -32.75 -0.64 9.81
CA TYR A 698 -32.50 -1.69 10.80
C TYR A 698 -32.65 -1.17 12.24
N PHE A 699 -32.28 0.10 12.45
CA PHE A 699 -32.47 0.80 13.72
C PHE A 699 -33.92 1.29 13.79
N ASP A 700 -34.37 2.11 12.84
CA ASP A 700 -35.79 2.41 12.59
C ASP A 700 -36.52 1.07 12.32
N LYS A 701 -37.29 0.61 13.32
CA LYS A 701 -38.07 -0.63 13.32
C LYS A 701 -39.54 -0.36 12.98
N ASP A 702 -40.07 0.81 13.30
CA ASP A 702 -41.48 1.15 13.09
C ASP A 702 -41.78 1.80 11.73
N GLY A 703 -40.76 2.27 11.03
CA GLY A 703 -40.84 2.91 9.71
C GLY A 703 -41.14 4.41 9.77
N SER A 704 -40.91 5.06 10.91
CA SER A 704 -41.15 6.49 11.12
C SER A 704 -40.23 7.41 10.31
N GLY A 705 -39.06 6.94 9.88
CA GLY A 705 -38.02 7.77 9.26
C GLY A 705 -37.09 8.44 10.28
N GLN A 706 -37.17 8.05 11.56
CA GLN A 706 -36.35 8.52 12.67
C GLN A 706 -35.88 7.33 13.52
N ILE A 707 -34.66 7.36 14.04
CA ILE A 707 -34.18 6.35 14.99
C ILE A 707 -34.44 6.86 16.42
N THR A 708 -35.34 6.19 17.14
CA THR A 708 -35.65 6.55 18.53
C THR A 708 -34.73 5.87 19.55
N LEU A 709 -34.73 6.37 20.80
CA LEU A 709 -34.02 5.78 21.94
C LEU A 709 -34.34 4.28 22.12
N ASP A 710 -35.63 3.96 22.15
CA ASP A 710 -36.15 2.61 22.35
C ASP A 710 -35.71 1.64 21.24
N GLU A 711 -35.38 2.14 20.06
CA GLU A 711 -34.96 1.35 18.91
C GLU A 711 -33.44 1.16 18.87
N LEU A 712 -32.69 2.22 19.16
CA LEU A 712 -31.26 2.17 19.36
C LEU A 712 -30.90 1.22 20.53
N GLN A 713 -31.72 1.19 21.59
CA GLN A 713 -31.58 0.22 22.69
C GLN A 713 -31.76 -1.22 22.20
N LYS A 714 -32.86 -1.52 21.49
CA LYS A 714 -33.11 -2.86 20.94
C LYS A 714 -31.96 -3.33 20.05
N ALA A 715 -31.41 -2.45 19.22
CA ALA A 715 -30.25 -2.76 18.39
C ALA A 715 -28.96 -3.01 19.20
N CYS A 716 -28.74 -2.28 20.30
CA CYS A 716 -27.61 -2.54 21.20
C CYS A 716 -27.75 -3.91 21.92
N GLU A 717 -28.96 -4.25 22.36
CA GLU A 717 -29.28 -5.57 22.93
C GLU A 717 -29.09 -6.70 21.90
N GLU A 718 -29.62 -6.54 20.68
CA GLU A 718 -29.41 -7.47 19.54
C GLU A 718 -27.92 -7.68 19.23
N PHE A 719 -27.09 -6.65 19.40
CA PHE A 719 -25.66 -6.70 19.17
C PHE A 719 -24.81 -7.09 20.39
N GLY A 720 -25.41 -7.28 21.56
CA GLY A 720 -24.74 -7.71 22.80
C GLY A 720 -23.91 -6.61 23.48
N ILE A 721 -24.24 -5.33 23.24
CA ILE A 721 -23.57 -4.17 23.81
C ILE A 721 -24.33 -3.72 25.06
N GLU A 722 -23.74 -3.97 26.21
CA GLU A 722 -24.28 -3.60 27.54
C GLU A 722 -23.62 -2.29 28.03
N ASP A 723 -24.29 -1.56 28.95
CA ASP A 723 -23.75 -0.39 29.66
C ASP A 723 -23.41 0.84 28.77
N VAL A 724 -24.26 1.15 27.77
CA VAL A 724 -24.21 2.37 26.94
C VAL A 724 -25.25 3.39 27.40
N HIS A 725 -24.86 4.67 27.48
CA HIS A 725 -25.81 5.79 27.60
C HIS A 725 -26.32 6.16 26.20
N LEU A 726 -27.57 5.84 25.91
CA LEU A 726 -28.14 5.90 24.55
C LEU A 726 -28.78 7.25 24.27
N GLU A 727 -29.36 7.86 25.31
CA GLU A 727 -29.85 9.23 25.36
C GLU A 727 -28.74 10.21 24.95
N GLU A 728 -27.54 9.91 25.44
CA GLU A 728 -26.33 10.68 25.16
C GLU A 728 -25.78 10.45 23.74
N MET A 729 -25.96 9.25 23.17
CA MET A 729 -25.53 8.93 21.80
C MET A 729 -26.40 9.63 20.75
N ILE A 730 -27.71 9.78 21.03
CA ILE A 730 -28.62 10.55 20.19
C ILE A 730 -28.24 12.04 20.22
N GLN A 731 -28.11 12.64 21.41
CA GLN A 731 -27.75 14.06 21.60
C GLN A 731 -26.42 14.52 20.96
N GLU A 732 -25.54 13.59 20.57
CA GLU A 732 -24.24 13.90 19.93
C GLU A 732 -24.27 13.81 18.38
N ILE A 733 -25.43 13.43 17.82
CA ILE A 733 -25.67 13.18 16.38
C ILE A 733 -26.85 14.02 15.88
N ASP A 734 -27.91 14.07 16.68
CA ASP A 734 -29.07 14.97 16.61
C ASP A 734 -28.58 16.43 16.48
N GLN A 735 -28.89 17.05 15.34
CA GLN A 735 -28.44 18.39 14.95
C GLN A 735 -29.56 19.44 15.03
N ASP A 736 -30.83 19.06 14.99
CA ASP A 736 -31.97 19.98 15.16
C ASP A 736 -32.63 19.93 16.56
N ASN A 737 -32.21 18.96 17.38
CA ASN A 737 -32.54 18.73 18.79
C ASN A 737 -33.99 18.23 19.02
N ASP A 738 -34.50 17.37 18.12
CA ASP A 738 -35.81 16.76 18.25
C ASP A 738 -35.86 15.52 19.18
N GLY A 739 -34.70 14.95 19.52
CA GLY A 739 -34.59 13.77 20.39
C GLY A 739 -34.54 12.42 19.67
N SER A 740 -34.35 12.43 18.35
CA SER A 740 -34.14 11.24 17.51
C SER A 740 -32.87 11.37 16.65
N ILE A 741 -32.65 10.46 15.70
CA ILE A 741 -31.68 10.64 14.61
C ILE A 741 -32.41 10.46 13.28
N ASP A 742 -32.49 11.51 12.47
CA ASP A 742 -33.09 11.46 11.13
C ASP A 742 -32.17 10.76 10.09
N TYR A 743 -32.70 10.43 8.91
CA TYR A 743 -31.90 9.77 7.87
C TYR A 743 -30.71 10.62 7.38
N ASN A 744 -30.89 11.94 7.25
CA ASN A 744 -29.84 12.86 6.84
C ASN A 744 -28.75 12.99 7.91
N GLU A 745 -29.11 12.91 9.19
CA GLU A 745 -28.21 12.92 10.33
C GLU A 745 -27.47 11.60 10.50
N PHE A 746 -28.12 10.47 10.27
CA PHE A 746 -27.47 9.17 10.20
C PHE A 746 -26.49 9.07 9.03
N VAL A 747 -26.89 9.52 7.83
CA VAL A 747 -26.01 9.65 6.65
C VAL A 747 -24.87 10.62 6.95
N ALA A 748 -25.16 11.77 7.54
CA ALA A 748 -24.15 12.74 7.94
C ALA A 748 -23.23 12.21 9.04
N MET A 749 -23.68 11.37 9.96
CA MET A 749 -22.83 10.70 10.95
C MET A 749 -21.98 9.62 10.28
N MET A 750 -22.49 8.90 9.29
CA MET A 750 -21.70 7.93 8.53
C MET A 750 -20.60 8.63 7.73
N GLN A 751 -20.92 9.71 7.02
CA GLN A 751 -20.01 10.47 6.14
C GLN A 751 -19.08 11.43 6.89
N LYS A 752 -19.57 12.21 7.87
CA LYS A 752 -18.73 13.07 8.72
C LYS A 752 -18.01 12.22 9.77
N GLY A 753 -16.72 12.47 9.98
CA GLY A 753 -16.14 12.49 11.34
C GLY A 753 -15.82 13.93 11.76
N ASN A 754 -16.54 14.90 11.17
CA ASN A 754 -16.12 16.29 11.04
C ASN A 754 -17.14 17.27 11.66
N PRO A 755 -16.83 17.90 12.82
CA PRO A 755 -17.63 18.99 13.37
C PRO A 755 -17.26 20.36 12.75
N GLN A 756 -18.26 20.92 12.05
CA GLN A 756 -18.43 22.34 11.66
C GLN A 756 -17.51 23.00 10.62
N LYS A 757 -18.11 23.97 9.90
CA LYS A 757 -17.48 24.87 8.92
C LYS A 757 -17.26 26.24 9.56
N GLY A 758 -16.05 26.80 9.42
CA GLY A 758 -15.77 28.23 9.61
C GLY A 758 -15.79 28.98 8.27
N ASN A 759 -16.26 30.23 8.26
CA ASN A 759 -16.47 31.01 7.03
C ASN A 759 -15.15 31.39 6.31
N ALA A 760 -14.97 30.92 5.08
CA ALA A 760 -14.10 31.55 4.08
C ALA A 760 -14.66 31.34 2.66
N ALA A 761 -14.78 32.41 1.88
CA ALA A 761 -15.27 32.33 0.50
C ALA A 761 -14.08 32.17 -0.47
N GLY A 762 -14.06 31.08 -1.24
CA GLY A 762 -13.04 30.80 -2.26
C GLY A 762 -13.66 30.12 -3.48
N VAL A 763 -13.80 30.85 -4.59
CA VAL A 763 -14.43 30.35 -5.82
C VAL A 763 -13.40 29.71 -6.74
N GLY A 764 -13.72 28.52 -7.27
CA GLY A 764 -13.26 28.10 -8.60
C GLY A 764 -12.31 26.91 -8.68
N LYS A 765 -12.85 25.68 -8.54
CA LYS A 765 -12.45 24.48 -9.33
C LYS A 765 -13.35 23.25 -9.10
N LYS A 766 -14.68 23.43 -9.16
CA LYS A 766 -15.62 22.30 -9.30
C LYS A 766 -15.98 22.15 -10.78
N GLY A 767 -15.80 20.96 -11.36
CA GLY A 767 -16.01 20.75 -12.80
C GLY A 767 -16.07 19.30 -13.29
N LEU A 768 -15.16 18.41 -12.86
CA LEU A 768 -15.09 17.03 -13.40
C LEU A 768 -15.81 16.00 -12.52
N GLU A 769 -15.47 15.88 -11.24
CA GLU A 769 -15.97 14.81 -10.35
C GLU A 769 -17.51 14.80 -10.22
N ALA A 770 -18.13 15.98 -10.17
CA ALA A 770 -19.58 16.11 -10.16
C ALA A 770 -20.26 15.58 -11.45
N SER A 771 -19.55 15.55 -12.58
CA SER A 771 -20.06 14.98 -13.84
C SER A 771 -20.05 13.45 -13.84
N PHE A 772 -19.12 12.83 -13.10
CA PHE A 772 -19.01 11.37 -12.97
C PHE A 772 -20.18 10.79 -12.17
N SER A 773 -20.43 11.34 -10.97
CA SER A 773 -21.52 10.90 -10.08
C SER A 773 -22.92 10.97 -10.72
N ILE A 774 -23.20 12.03 -11.49
CA ILE A 774 -24.50 12.22 -12.13
C ILE A 774 -24.72 11.21 -13.27
N ARG A 775 -23.76 11.06 -14.18
CA ARG A 775 -23.93 10.18 -15.37
C ARG A 775 -23.98 8.69 -15.01
N PHE A 776 -23.23 8.27 -13.98
CA PHE A 776 -23.31 6.89 -13.49
C PHE A 776 -24.65 6.61 -12.78
N ARG A 777 -25.24 7.61 -12.08
CA ARG A 777 -26.61 7.52 -11.52
C ARG A 777 -27.70 7.46 -12.60
N GLU A 778 -27.60 8.28 -13.66
CA GLU A 778 -28.59 8.26 -14.76
C GLU A 778 -28.62 6.92 -15.49
N ALA A 779 -27.46 6.27 -15.64
CA ALA A 779 -27.35 4.95 -16.29
C ALA A 779 -27.92 3.78 -15.48
N LEU A 780 -28.23 3.96 -14.19
CA LEU A 780 -28.70 2.91 -13.27
C LEU A 780 -30.18 3.07 -12.87
N ARG A 781 -30.92 3.99 -13.53
CA ARG A 781 -32.37 4.19 -13.31
C ARG A 781 -33.23 3.56 -14.42
N LEU A 782 -33.43 2.23 -14.34
CA LEU A 782 -34.48 1.48 -15.06
C LEU A 782 -35.03 0.34 -14.19
#